data_AF-A0A2T5B4T4-F1
#
_entry.id   AF-A0A2T5B4T4-F1
#
_cell.length_a   1.000
_cell.length_b   1.000
_cell.length_c   1.000
_cell.angle_alpha   90.00
_cell.angle_beta   90.00
_cell.angle_gamma   90.00
#
_symmetry.space_group_name_H-M   'P 1'
#
loop_
_entity.id
_entity.type
_entity.pdbx_description
1 polymer ?
#
loop_
_entity_poly.entity_id
_entity_poly.type
_entity_poly.pdbx_seq_one_letter_code
_entity_poly.pdbx_strand_id
1 'polypeptide(L)'
;MRDFEEDGAEEGELSVSAPRTWATGAPAVAHALTYALGQTSPRRTALTLLNVNQAKGFDCPGCAWPDPGPRHRHLNEYCENGAKHVSDEATSRRVTAEFFRQYSVDELSRKSDHWLNQQGRLTEPMVLREGATHYEPIGWDEALDLLARELRALAHPDEALFYTSGRLANEPAFLLQLFARAFGTNNLPDCSNMCHESSGSALGETLGIGKGSVSLDDLYDSDLVFVVGQNPGTNHPRMLSALEETKRRGGSVVAVNPLPEAGLLRFKHPQKARGVIGRGTDIADQFLQIRPGGDLALFQALNLLLVEAEDKEPGTVLDREFIEAHTTGYDAFVEHIRETSWDAVLEATGLSRDEIERVHERVLASRSVIVCWAMGLTQHKHGVPTIREVVNFLLLRGNIGRPGAGVCPVRGHSNVQGDRTMGIWERMPQAFMDRLGAEFHFTPPARHGLDSVDSIRAMRDGRAKLFVGVAGNFVRATPDSEATERALRNCRLTAHISTKLNRSHAVCGRTALILPTLGRSDRDVQAGGEQFMTVEDSMSEVHATRGRLAPASPHLLSEVSIITRLARRVLGFEPDIPWAQFEADYDLVRDRIAQVVEGFHDFNERVRQPGGFRLPNPVNERVFRTPSGKAVFSVNDFTMLRAPKGHLVLQTLRSHDQWNTIPYAMDDRYRGIKGGRRVVLVNPADLADLNIADGSLVDLVSVWSDGSERRADGFRAVGYPTPPGSAAAYYPETNVLVPLDSVADISNTPTSKGVIVRLERAPERTPV
;
A
#
# COMPACT_ATOMS: atom_id res chain seq x y z
N MET A 1 13.68 30.09 10.74
CA MET A 1 13.32 29.98 9.32
C MET A 1 14.64 29.93 8.56
N ARG A 2 14.94 28.81 7.90
CA ARG A 2 15.80 28.87 6.70
C ARG A 2 14.80 29.06 5.58
N ASP A 3 14.95 30.16 4.85
CA ASP A 3 14.16 30.45 3.67
C ASP A 3 14.49 29.38 2.61
N PHE A 4 13.55 28.46 2.41
CA PHE A 4 13.52 27.59 1.24
C PHE A 4 12.76 28.36 0.16
N GLU A 5 13.40 29.40 -0.36
CA GLU A 5 12.91 30.15 -1.52
C GLU A 5 12.92 29.25 -2.77
N GLU A 6 11.87 29.39 -3.56
CA GLU A 6 11.78 29.12 -5.01
C GLU A 6 12.51 27.92 -5.68
N ASP A 7 12.44 26.70 -5.15
CA ASP A 7 12.87 25.53 -5.93
C ASP A 7 11.79 25.01 -6.90
N GLY A 8 11.53 25.79 -7.94
CA GLY A 8 11.08 25.26 -9.21
C GLY A 8 12.27 24.62 -9.92
N ALA A 9 12.46 23.31 -9.74
CA ALA A 9 13.44 22.47 -10.47
C ALA A 9 14.88 22.34 -9.94
N GLU A 10 15.13 22.27 -8.63
CA GLU A 10 16.44 21.77 -8.14
C GLU A 10 16.43 20.23 -7.99
N GLU A 11 16.70 19.51 -9.08
CA GLU A 11 17.51 18.30 -8.94
C GLU A 11 18.94 18.78 -8.68
N GLY A 12 19.54 18.38 -7.55
CA GLY A 12 20.97 18.56 -7.36
C GLY A 12 21.75 17.81 -8.45
N GLU A 13 23.07 18.01 -8.52
CA GLU A 13 23.89 17.25 -9.47
C GLU A 13 23.75 15.74 -9.18
N LEU A 14 22.99 15.04 -10.05
CA LEU A 14 22.67 13.63 -9.86
C LEU A 14 23.96 12.82 -9.83
N SER A 15 24.20 12.14 -8.71
CA SER A 15 25.32 11.23 -8.56
C SER A 15 24.82 9.78 -8.56
N VAL A 16 25.42 8.96 -9.42
CA VAL A 16 25.13 7.53 -9.52
C VAL A 16 26.36 6.75 -9.04
N SER A 17 26.12 5.75 -8.20
CA SER A 17 27.11 4.83 -7.67
C SER A 17 26.61 3.39 -7.75
N ALA A 18 27.49 2.42 -7.57
CA ALA A 18 27.09 1.01 -7.60
C ALA A 18 26.03 0.70 -6.52
N PRO A 19 25.03 -0.16 -6.83
CA PRO A 19 24.02 -0.59 -5.86
C PRO A 19 24.64 -1.22 -4.62
N ARG A 20 23.99 -1.05 -3.47
CA ARG A 20 24.41 -1.68 -2.22
C ARG A 20 24.01 -3.14 -2.20
N THR A 21 24.88 -3.97 -1.65
CA THR A 21 24.64 -5.41 -1.43
C THR A 21 24.11 -5.73 -0.04
N TRP A 22 23.67 -4.72 0.72
CA TRP A 22 23.14 -4.89 2.07
C TRP A 22 22.25 -3.72 2.51
N ALA A 23 21.25 -4.01 3.33
CA ALA A 23 20.32 -3.03 3.87
C ALA A 23 20.60 -2.69 5.35
N THR A 24 20.17 -1.48 5.77
CA THR A 24 20.16 -0.92 7.14
C THR A 24 21.51 -0.47 7.72
N GLY A 25 21.93 -0.98 8.90
CA GLY A 25 23.18 -0.67 9.61
C GLY A 25 23.26 0.70 10.33
N ALA A 26 24.43 1.02 10.89
CA ALA A 26 24.68 2.28 11.63
C ALA A 26 24.32 3.58 10.86
N PRO A 27 24.56 3.68 9.53
CA PRO A 27 24.12 4.85 8.76
C PRO A 27 22.61 5.08 8.82
N ALA A 28 21.80 4.01 8.83
CA ALA A 28 20.34 4.12 8.88
C ALA A 28 19.87 4.82 10.17
N VAL A 29 20.52 4.52 11.30
CA VAL A 29 20.21 5.15 12.61
C VAL A 29 20.60 6.63 12.61
N ALA A 30 21.79 6.95 12.09
CA ALA A 30 22.27 8.33 12.00
C ALA A 30 21.33 9.19 11.13
N HIS A 31 20.98 8.72 9.93
CA HIS A 31 20.09 9.46 9.02
C HIS A 31 18.68 9.65 9.59
N ALA A 32 18.10 8.62 10.23
CA ALA A 32 16.82 8.74 10.91
C ALA A 32 16.85 9.82 12.00
N LEU A 33 17.88 9.81 12.86
CA LEU A 33 18.02 10.80 13.94
C LEU A 33 18.26 12.21 13.42
N THR A 34 19.13 12.38 12.40
CA THR A 34 19.36 13.68 11.77
C THR A 34 18.07 14.25 11.18
N TYR A 35 17.30 13.44 10.44
CA TYR A 35 16.01 13.86 9.91
C TYR A 35 15.05 14.24 11.03
N ALA A 36 14.91 13.40 12.06
CA ALA A 36 14.00 13.60 13.16
C ALA A 36 14.28 14.89 13.97
N LEU A 37 15.56 15.20 14.19
CA LEU A 37 16.00 16.44 14.83
C LEU A 37 15.82 17.67 13.92
N GLY A 38 15.81 17.49 12.60
CA GLY A 38 15.49 18.55 11.64
C GLY A 38 14.00 18.92 11.59
N GLN A 39 13.12 18.05 12.10
CA GLN A 39 11.68 18.26 12.13
C GLN A 39 11.18 18.92 13.41
N THR A 40 11.85 18.73 14.55
CA THR A 40 11.38 19.22 15.85
C THR A 40 12.50 19.24 16.91
N SER A 41 12.18 19.72 18.13
CA SER A 41 13.12 19.77 19.25
C SER A 41 13.53 18.37 19.75
N PRO A 42 14.75 18.22 20.32
CA PRO A 42 15.23 16.93 20.85
C PRO A 42 14.28 16.26 21.84
N ARG A 43 13.63 17.04 22.72
CA ARG A 43 12.64 16.52 23.68
C ARG A 43 11.44 15.90 22.98
N ARG A 44 10.90 16.57 21.95
CA ARG A 44 9.75 16.05 21.18
C ARG A 44 10.16 14.86 20.33
N THR A 45 11.36 14.87 19.73
CA THR A 45 11.93 13.71 19.02
C THR A 45 12.01 12.48 19.93
N ALA A 46 12.57 12.62 21.14
CA ALA A 46 12.66 11.53 22.10
C ALA A 46 11.28 11.01 22.53
N LEU A 47 10.35 11.92 22.88
CA LEU A 47 8.97 11.55 23.22
C LEU A 47 8.29 10.80 22.07
N THR A 48 8.51 11.22 20.84
CA THR A 48 7.93 10.62 19.65
C THR A 48 8.50 9.22 19.43
N LEU A 49 9.82 9.09 19.25
CA LEU A 49 10.45 7.82 18.87
C LEU A 49 10.33 6.75 19.95
N LEU A 50 10.38 7.10 21.25
CA LEU A 50 10.22 6.15 22.35
C LEU A 50 8.79 5.62 22.52
N ASN A 51 7.80 6.21 21.83
CA ASN A 51 6.39 5.77 21.90
C ASN A 51 5.91 5.06 20.63
N VAL A 52 6.69 5.02 19.55
CA VAL A 52 6.30 4.31 18.30
C VAL A 52 6.29 2.80 18.54
N ASN A 53 5.20 2.14 18.12
CA ASN A 53 4.99 0.67 18.16
C ASN A 53 5.09 0.06 19.57
N GLN A 54 4.96 0.88 20.61
CA GLN A 54 4.93 0.44 21.99
C GLN A 54 3.49 0.19 22.45
N ALA A 55 3.28 -0.79 23.32
CA ALA A 55 1.94 -1.20 23.77
C ALA A 55 1.10 -0.08 24.42
N LYS A 56 1.74 0.97 24.95
CA LYS A 56 1.07 2.16 25.53
C LYS A 56 1.29 3.45 24.74
N GLY A 57 1.85 3.31 23.54
CA GLY A 57 2.15 4.39 22.61
C GLY A 57 1.26 4.32 21.39
N PHE A 58 1.78 4.71 20.23
CA PHE A 58 1.03 4.73 18.97
C PHE A 58 1.69 3.85 17.92
N ASP A 59 0.85 3.27 17.07
CA ASP A 59 1.28 2.47 15.94
C ASP A 59 1.84 3.37 14.83
N CYS A 60 2.88 2.92 14.13
CA CYS A 60 3.46 3.65 13.01
C CYS A 60 2.41 3.86 11.90
N PRO A 61 2.04 5.10 11.52
CA PRO A 61 1.06 5.38 10.46
C PRO A 61 1.52 4.99 9.05
N GLY A 62 2.75 4.48 8.93
CA GLY A 62 3.31 4.00 7.70
C GLY A 62 2.90 2.55 7.41
N CYS A 63 3.51 1.60 8.09
CA CYS A 63 3.61 0.21 7.64
C CYS A 63 2.74 -0.74 8.46
N ALA A 64 2.01 -1.66 7.80
CA ALA A 64 1.19 -2.69 8.46
C ALA A 64 1.97 -3.97 8.83
N TRP A 65 3.28 -3.87 9.03
CA TRP A 65 4.08 -5.02 9.46
C TRP A 65 3.87 -5.25 10.95
N PRO A 66 3.56 -6.49 11.40
CA PRO A 66 3.19 -6.78 12.78
C PRO A 66 4.30 -6.45 13.77
N ASP A 67 3.86 -6.14 14.98
CA ASP A 67 4.76 -6.01 16.13
C ASP A 67 5.02 -7.38 16.78
N PRO A 68 6.26 -7.67 17.22
CA PRO A 68 6.51 -8.82 18.07
C PRO A 68 5.58 -8.82 19.30
N GLY A 69 5.34 -10.01 19.86
CA GLY A 69 4.59 -10.13 21.10
C GLY A 69 5.15 -9.19 22.19
N PRO A 70 4.31 -8.60 23.07
CA PRO A 70 4.73 -7.53 23.99
C PRO A 70 5.98 -7.81 24.84
N ARG A 71 6.23 -9.07 25.20
CA ARG A 71 7.42 -9.49 25.97
C ARG A 71 8.73 -9.45 25.17
N HIS A 72 8.65 -9.42 23.85
CA HIS A 72 9.76 -9.45 22.91
C HIS A 72 9.95 -8.12 22.15
N ARG A 73 9.11 -7.10 22.42
CA ARG A 73 9.21 -5.79 21.76
C ARG A 73 10.43 -5.03 22.27
N HIS A 74 11.26 -4.55 21.35
CA HIS A 74 12.35 -3.65 21.67
C HIS A 74 11.84 -2.21 21.88
N LEU A 75 12.59 -1.42 22.66
CA LEU A 75 12.31 0.01 22.84
C LEU A 75 12.38 0.82 21.54
N ASN A 76 13.12 0.31 20.54
CA ASN A 76 13.29 0.91 19.23
C ASN A 76 12.61 0.05 18.14
N GLU A 77 11.35 -0.33 18.36
CA GLU A 77 10.59 -1.19 17.45
C GLU A 77 10.10 -0.43 16.19
N TYR A 78 11.01 0.21 15.47
CA TYR A 78 10.73 0.97 14.25
C TYR A 78 11.89 0.89 13.28
N CYS A 79 11.60 1.01 11.97
CA CYS A 79 12.61 1.11 10.93
C CYS A 79 13.00 2.58 10.65
N GLU A 80 14.07 2.79 9.88
CA GLU A 80 14.52 4.12 9.44
C GLU A 80 13.39 4.95 8.82
N ASN A 81 12.64 4.35 7.87
CA ASN A 81 11.51 5.01 7.20
C ASN A 81 10.33 5.25 8.14
N GLY A 82 10.09 4.37 9.11
CA GLY A 82 9.10 4.58 10.16
C GLY A 82 9.44 5.79 11.02
N ALA A 83 10.71 5.92 11.44
CA ALA A 83 11.18 7.07 12.19
C ALA A 83 11.08 8.38 11.39
N LYS A 84 11.45 8.37 10.10
CA LYS A 84 11.28 9.53 9.21
C LYS A 84 9.81 9.91 9.07
N HIS A 85 8.94 8.95 8.79
CA HIS A 85 7.50 9.18 8.60
C HIS A 85 6.83 9.78 9.84
N VAL A 86 7.08 9.18 11.00
CA VAL A 86 6.52 9.67 12.26
C VAL A 86 7.06 11.06 12.59
N SER A 87 8.37 11.29 12.39
CA SER A 87 8.97 12.60 12.65
C SER A 87 8.46 13.69 11.71
N ASP A 88 8.15 13.31 10.47
CA ASP A 88 7.57 14.19 9.45
C ASP A 88 6.16 14.67 9.84
N GLU A 89 5.34 13.78 10.43
CA GLU A 89 4.03 14.13 11.01
C GLU A 89 4.18 14.93 12.32
N ALA A 90 5.15 14.56 13.16
CA ALA A 90 5.38 15.16 14.46
C ALA A 90 6.11 16.52 14.41
N THR A 91 6.38 17.05 13.21
CA THR A 91 7.10 18.29 12.95
C THR A 91 6.55 19.49 13.73
N SER A 92 7.43 20.42 14.10
CA SER A 92 7.04 21.69 14.73
C SER A 92 6.69 22.80 13.73
N ARG A 93 6.85 22.56 12.42
CA ARG A 93 6.46 23.50 11.36
C ARG A 93 4.94 23.56 11.20
N ARG A 94 4.41 24.71 10.78
CA ARG A 94 2.97 24.99 10.72
C ARG A 94 2.60 25.66 9.40
N VAL A 95 1.51 25.21 8.82
CA VAL A 95 0.83 25.82 7.67
C VAL A 95 -0.40 26.53 8.21
N THR A 96 -0.33 27.86 8.28
CA THR A 96 -1.34 28.75 8.88
C THR A 96 -2.14 29.49 7.81
N ALA A 97 -3.18 30.23 8.20
CA ALA A 97 -3.88 31.12 7.27
C ALA A 97 -2.97 32.14 6.56
N GLU A 98 -1.86 32.58 7.18
CA GLU A 98 -0.88 33.48 6.55
C GLU A 98 -0.17 32.82 5.36
N PHE A 99 0.19 31.54 5.50
CA PHE A 99 0.78 30.77 4.39
C PHE A 99 -0.16 30.76 3.18
N PHE A 100 -1.45 30.55 3.41
CA PHE A 100 -2.44 30.51 2.33
C PHE A 100 -2.81 31.89 1.77
N ARG A 101 -2.52 32.98 2.49
CA ARG A 101 -2.56 34.34 1.93
C ARG A 101 -1.37 34.63 1.02
N GLN A 102 -0.23 34.02 1.30
CA GLN A 102 1.00 34.21 0.53
C GLN A 102 1.00 33.40 -0.78
N TYR A 103 0.50 32.17 -0.76
CA TYR A 103 0.57 31.26 -1.90
C TYR A 103 -0.81 30.98 -2.49
N SER A 104 -0.97 31.33 -3.76
CA SER A 104 -2.12 30.91 -4.55
C SER A 104 -2.11 29.41 -4.83
N VAL A 105 -3.27 28.84 -5.13
CA VAL A 105 -3.41 27.43 -5.51
C VAL A 105 -2.58 27.09 -6.75
N ASP A 106 -2.50 28.03 -7.70
CA ASP A 106 -1.71 27.92 -8.91
C ASP A 106 -0.21 27.85 -8.60
N GLU A 107 0.30 28.71 -7.71
CA GLU A 107 1.70 28.61 -7.24
C GLU A 107 1.97 27.31 -6.50
N LEU A 108 1.08 26.88 -5.60
CA LEU A 108 1.19 25.60 -4.91
C LEU A 108 1.24 24.42 -5.90
N SER A 109 0.50 24.52 -7.02
CA SER A 109 0.49 23.49 -8.06
C SER A 109 1.83 23.37 -8.82
N ARG A 110 2.69 24.39 -8.79
CA ARG A 110 4.02 24.35 -9.40
C ARG A 110 5.11 23.83 -8.44
N LYS A 111 4.83 23.79 -7.14
CA LYS A 111 5.78 23.29 -6.14
C LYS A 111 5.89 21.76 -6.21
N SER A 112 7.04 21.21 -5.83
CA SER A 112 7.25 19.77 -5.78
C SER A 112 6.45 19.13 -4.64
N ASP A 113 6.15 17.83 -4.73
CA ASP A 113 5.46 17.11 -3.65
C ASP A 113 6.30 17.07 -2.36
N HIS A 114 7.63 17.06 -2.50
CA HIS A 114 8.55 17.21 -1.38
C HIS A 114 8.36 18.57 -0.69
N TRP A 115 8.39 19.66 -1.46
CA TRP A 115 8.22 21.01 -0.93
C TRP A 115 6.88 21.16 -0.21
N LEU A 116 5.78 20.72 -0.84
CA LEU A 116 4.43 20.79 -0.25
C LEU A 116 4.39 20.10 1.13
N ASN A 117 4.97 18.90 1.24
CA ASN A 117 5.01 18.17 2.50
C ASN A 117 5.90 18.85 3.57
N GLN A 118 7.00 19.50 3.17
CA GLN A 118 7.95 20.12 4.11
C GLN A 118 7.43 21.41 4.76
N GLN A 119 6.31 21.97 4.31
CA GLN A 119 5.70 23.18 4.88
C GLN A 119 5.14 22.97 6.30
N GLY A 120 4.87 21.73 6.69
CA GLY A 120 4.49 21.38 8.07
C GLY A 120 3.04 20.94 8.24
N ARG A 121 2.54 21.04 9.49
CA ARG A 121 1.18 20.62 9.87
C ARG A 121 0.16 21.72 9.59
N LEU A 122 -0.96 21.34 8.98
CA LEU A 122 -2.13 22.20 8.82
C LEU A 122 -2.73 22.55 10.20
N THR A 123 -3.20 23.79 10.40
CA THR A 123 -3.59 24.27 11.74
C THR A 123 -5.06 24.63 11.93
N GLU A 124 -5.77 25.03 10.89
CA GLU A 124 -7.17 25.46 10.95
C GLU A 124 -7.88 25.20 9.59
N PRO A 125 -9.21 25.02 9.57
CA PRO A 125 -9.93 24.75 8.32
C PRO A 125 -9.78 25.88 7.30
N MET A 126 -9.64 25.50 6.04
CA MET A 126 -9.46 26.43 4.93
C MET A 126 -10.47 26.13 3.83
N VAL A 127 -10.95 27.17 3.14
CA VAL A 127 -11.83 27.07 1.97
C VAL A 127 -11.24 27.80 0.78
N LEU A 128 -11.31 27.19 -0.39
CA LEU A 128 -11.14 27.85 -1.68
C LEU A 128 -12.54 27.98 -2.28
N ARG A 129 -13.06 29.20 -2.36
CA ARG A 129 -14.37 29.44 -2.99
C ARG A 129 -14.25 29.48 -4.51
N GLU A 130 -15.36 29.25 -5.20
CA GLU A 130 -15.40 29.30 -6.65
C GLU A 130 -14.87 30.63 -7.19
N GLY A 131 -13.91 30.56 -8.12
CA GLY A 131 -13.24 31.71 -8.72
C GLY A 131 -12.14 32.35 -7.87
N ALA A 132 -11.95 31.93 -6.62
CA ALA A 132 -10.86 32.42 -5.78
C ALA A 132 -9.50 31.81 -6.20
N THR A 133 -8.42 32.54 -5.96
CA THR A 133 -7.05 32.09 -6.24
C THR A 133 -6.31 31.59 -5.00
N HIS A 134 -6.79 31.96 -3.81
CA HIS A 134 -6.18 31.66 -2.52
C HIS A 134 -7.19 31.00 -1.58
N TYR A 135 -6.69 30.15 -0.70
CA TYR A 135 -7.49 29.62 0.39
C TYR A 135 -7.68 30.68 1.49
N GLU A 136 -8.89 30.76 2.05
CA GLU A 136 -9.22 31.61 3.19
C GLU A 136 -9.60 30.76 4.41
N PRO A 137 -9.32 31.22 5.65
CA PRO A 137 -9.72 30.50 6.84
C PRO A 137 -11.25 30.46 6.96
N ILE A 138 -11.78 29.33 7.41
CA ILE A 138 -13.22 29.11 7.63
C ILE A 138 -13.45 28.44 8.99
N GLY A 139 -14.54 28.80 9.68
CA GLY A 139 -14.89 28.15 10.94
C GLY A 139 -15.32 26.69 10.73
N TRP A 140 -15.11 25.83 11.72
CA TRP A 140 -15.51 24.41 11.63
C TRP A 140 -17.00 24.22 11.31
N ASP A 141 -17.88 24.97 11.99
CA ASP A 141 -19.31 24.86 11.74
C ASP A 141 -19.67 25.28 10.32
N GLU A 142 -19.10 26.39 9.82
CA GLU A 142 -19.33 26.86 8.45
C GLU A 142 -18.77 25.89 7.40
N ALA A 143 -17.59 25.31 7.63
CA ALA A 143 -16.97 24.33 6.74
C ALA A 143 -17.81 23.04 6.64
N LEU A 144 -18.27 22.51 7.78
CA LEU A 144 -19.11 21.32 7.81
C LEU A 144 -20.51 21.60 7.26
N ASP A 145 -21.06 22.80 7.48
CA ASP A 145 -22.33 23.20 6.90
C ASP A 145 -22.24 23.36 5.39
N LEU A 146 -21.12 23.88 4.86
CA LEU A 146 -20.86 23.95 3.43
C LEU A 146 -20.82 22.55 2.80
N LEU A 147 -20.04 21.64 3.37
CA LEU A 147 -19.95 20.27 2.89
C LEU A 147 -21.31 19.55 2.96
N ALA A 148 -22.05 19.74 4.05
CA ALA A 148 -23.37 19.15 4.22
C ALA A 148 -24.40 19.71 3.23
N ARG A 149 -24.35 21.02 2.92
CA ARG A 149 -25.20 21.64 1.89
C ARG A 149 -24.91 21.05 0.51
N GLU A 150 -23.64 20.91 0.13
CA GLU A 150 -23.27 20.34 -1.16
C GLU A 150 -23.68 18.87 -1.28
N LEU A 151 -23.49 18.06 -0.23
CA LEU A 151 -23.95 16.67 -0.20
C LEU A 151 -25.47 16.54 -0.37
N ARG A 152 -26.26 17.37 0.34
CA ARG A 152 -27.73 17.38 0.20
C ARG A 152 -28.22 17.90 -1.14
N ALA A 153 -27.41 18.71 -1.84
CA ALA A 153 -27.74 19.28 -3.14
C ALA A 153 -27.42 18.35 -4.32
N LEU A 154 -26.90 17.14 -4.07
CA LEU A 154 -26.69 16.13 -5.10
C LEU A 154 -28.03 15.57 -5.59
N ALA A 155 -28.11 15.24 -6.87
CA ALA A 155 -29.31 14.64 -7.45
C ALA A 155 -29.46 13.17 -7.02
N HIS A 156 -28.35 12.52 -6.68
CA HIS A 156 -28.31 11.15 -6.21
C HIS A 156 -27.09 10.92 -5.29
N PRO A 157 -27.18 10.08 -4.23
CA PRO A 157 -26.07 9.85 -3.31
C PRO A 157 -24.77 9.35 -3.96
N ASP A 158 -24.88 8.58 -5.05
CA ASP A 158 -23.70 8.07 -5.79
C ASP A 158 -22.93 9.16 -6.56
N GLU A 159 -23.41 10.40 -6.56
CA GLU A 159 -22.60 11.52 -7.04
C GLU A 159 -21.50 11.93 -6.03
N ALA A 160 -21.49 11.33 -4.83
CA ALA A 160 -20.45 11.50 -3.82
C ALA A 160 -19.47 10.31 -3.79
N LEU A 161 -18.21 10.60 -3.49
CA LEU A 161 -17.14 9.63 -3.28
C LEU A 161 -16.47 9.87 -1.93
N PHE A 162 -16.27 8.81 -1.14
CA PHE A 162 -15.62 8.85 0.18
C PHE A 162 -14.34 7.99 0.16
N TYR A 163 -13.22 8.59 -0.21
CA TYR A 163 -11.94 7.90 -0.38
C TYR A 163 -11.12 7.80 0.91
N THR A 164 -10.48 6.64 1.16
CA THR A 164 -9.48 6.48 2.25
C THR A 164 -8.13 5.97 1.74
N SER A 165 -7.07 6.36 2.46
CA SER A 165 -5.69 5.95 2.13
C SER A 165 -5.19 4.68 2.81
N GLY A 166 -6.02 3.98 3.60
CA GLY A 166 -5.58 2.82 4.41
C GLY A 166 -4.80 3.19 5.68
N ARG A 167 -4.80 4.47 6.08
CA ARG A 167 -4.20 4.96 7.34
C ARG A 167 -5.25 5.35 8.38
N LEU A 168 -6.51 5.40 7.98
CA LEU A 168 -7.61 5.72 8.89
C LEU A 168 -7.64 4.65 9.98
N ALA A 169 -7.88 5.02 11.24
CA ALA A 169 -7.99 4.02 12.31
C ALA A 169 -9.35 3.30 12.23
N ASN A 170 -9.51 2.20 12.95
CA ASN A 170 -10.70 1.35 12.84
C ASN A 170 -12.00 2.10 13.19
N GLU A 171 -12.02 2.88 14.27
CA GLU A 171 -13.20 3.64 14.71
C GLU A 171 -13.65 4.68 13.67
N PRO A 172 -12.79 5.61 13.20
CA PRO A 172 -13.20 6.54 12.16
C PRO A 172 -13.47 5.85 10.81
N ALA A 173 -12.82 4.73 10.48
CA ALA A 173 -13.13 3.96 9.27
C ALA A 173 -14.55 3.37 9.33
N PHE A 174 -14.92 2.78 10.46
CA PHE A 174 -16.28 2.26 10.68
C PHE A 174 -17.33 3.37 10.60
N LEU A 175 -17.05 4.54 11.19
CA LEU A 175 -17.97 5.67 11.14
C LEU A 175 -18.09 6.27 9.74
N LEU A 176 -17.01 6.32 8.96
CA LEU A 176 -17.04 6.82 7.58
C LEU A 176 -17.91 5.92 6.69
N GLN A 177 -17.74 4.60 6.76
CA GLN A 177 -18.58 3.70 5.96
C GLN A 177 -20.04 3.72 6.40
N LEU A 178 -20.29 3.82 7.72
CA LEU A 178 -21.64 3.92 8.26
C LEU A 178 -22.32 5.19 7.74
N PHE A 179 -21.59 6.31 7.78
CA PHE A 179 -22.08 7.58 7.25
C PHE A 179 -22.38 7.51 5.75
N ALA A 180 -21.44 7.00 4.93
CA ALA A 180 -21.63 6.90 3.48
C ALA A 180 -22.85 6.03 3.12
N ARG A 181 -23.05 4.91 3.82
CA ARG A 181 -24.17 3.99 3.59
C ARG A 181 -25.50 4.54 4.08
N ALA A 182 -25.51 5.21 5.25
CA ALA A 182 -26.69 5.91 5.73
C ALA A 182 -27.06 7.11 4.83
N PHE A 183 -26.07 7.76 4.20
CA PHE A 183 -26.28 8.77 3.15
C PHE A 183 -26.83 8.16 1.85
N GLY A 184 -26.64 6.85 1.62
CA GLY A 184 -27.27 6.11 0.53
C GLY A 184 -26.33 5.69 -0.61
N THR A 185 -25.01 5.70 -0.38
CA THR A 185 -24.02 5.24 -1.38
C THR A 185 -23.07 4.18 -0.82
N ASN A 186 -22.55 3.34 -1.72
CA ASN A 186 -21.43 2.41 -1.45
C ASN A 186 -20.11 2.89 -2.09
N ASN A 187 -20.04 4.14 -2.58
CA ASN A 187 -18.84 4.71 -3.18
C ASN A 187 -17.74 5.00 -2.15
N LEU A 188 -17.05 3.93 -1.76
CA LEU A 188 -15.97 3.90 -0.78
C LEU A 188 -14.67 3.39 -1.43
N PRO A 189 -14.13 4.10 -2.45
CA PRO A 189 -12.86 3.73 -3.04
C PRO A 189 -11.75 3.82 -1.98
N ASP A 190 -10.78 2.91 -2.03
CA ASP A 190 -9.69 2.90 -1.06
C ASP A 190 -8.35 2.55 -1.71
N CYS A 191 -7.28 2.74 -0.95
CA CYS A 191 -5.94 2.45 -1.45
C CYS A 191 -5.71 0.97 -1.80
N SER A 192 -6.49 0.04 -1.21
CA SER A 192 -6.37 -1.37 -1.55
C SER A 192 -6.78 -1.67 -2.99
N ASN A 193 -7.74 -0.90 -3.57
CA ASN A 193 -8.07 -1.02 -5.00
C ASN A 193 -6.82 -0.89 -5.90
N MET A 194 -5.88 -0.03 -5.50
CA MET A 194 -4.63 0.25 -6.22
C MET A 194 -3.47 -0.67 -5.85
N CYS A 195 -3.61 -1.45 -4.77
CA CYS A 195 -2.54 -2.26 -4.23
C CYS A 195 -2.88 -3.75 -4.27
N HIS A 196 -3.83 -4.18 -3.46
CA HIS A 196 -3.97 -5.55 -3.02
C HIS A 196 -5.35 -6.15 -3.34
N GLU A 197 -6.20 -5.46 -4.11
CA GLU A 197 -7.47 -6.00 -4.61
C GLU A 197 -7.26 -7.31 -5.38
N SER A 198 -6.16 -7.41 -6.17
CA SER A 198 -5.80 -8.67 -6.85
C SER A 198 -5.56 -9.82 -5.86
N SER A 199 -4.94 -9.55 -4.70
CA SER A 199 -4.81 -10.55 -3.63
C SER A 199 -6.18 -10.94 -3.08
N GLY A 200 -7.04 -9.95 -2.80
CA GLY A 200 -8.38 -10.19 -2.25
C GLY A 200 -9.25 -11.02 -3.18
N SER A 201 -9.22 -10.71 -4.48
CA SER A 201 -9.96 -11.43 -5.52
C SER A 201 -9.48 -12.88 -5.65
N ALA A 202 -8.16 -13.09 -5.77
CA ALA A 202 -7.60 -14.44 -5.91
C ALA A 202 -7.87 -15.31 -4.68
N LEU A 203 -7.62 -14.78 -3.47
CA LEU A 203 -7.80 -15.54 -2.22
C LEU A 203 -9.27 -15.75 -1.86
N GLY A 204 -10.15 -14.80 -2.23
CA GLY A 204 -11.59 -14.93 -2.05
C GLY A 204 -12.15 -16.11 -2.84
N GLU A 205 -11.71 -16.28 -4.09
CA GLU A 205 -12.16 -17.38 -4.93
C GLU A 205 -11.52 -18.73 -4.58
N THR A 206 -10.23 -18.73 -4.23
CA THR A 206 -9.49 -19.98 -4.00
C THR A 206 -9.58 -20.51 -2.58
N LEU A 207 -9.65 -19.64 -1.58
CA LEU A 207 -9.64 -20.01 -0.16
C LEU A 207 -10.85 -19.47 0.63
N GLY A 208 -11.62 -18.54 0.07
CA GLY A 208 -12.75 -17.91 0.76
C GLY A 208 -12.34 -16.83 1.77
N ILE A 209 -11.12 -16.29 1.67
CA ILE A 209 -10.60 -15.27 2.60
C ILE A 209 -10.00 -14.07 1.87
N GLY A 210 -10.08 -12.89 2.48
CA GLY A 210 -9.47 -11.66 1.96
C GLY A 210 -8.14 -11.27 2.61
N LYS A 211 -7.55 -12.14 3.45
CA LYS A 211 -6.42 -11.83 4.34
C LYS A 211 -5.31 -12.89 4.22
N GLY A 212 -4.12 -12.59 4.75
CA GLY A 212 -3.06 -13.60 4.90
C GLY A 212 -3.41 -14.66 5.94
N SER A 213 -2.84 -15.85 5.82
CA SER A 213 -3.05 -16.98 6.75
C SER A 213 -1.92 -17.10 7.79
N VAL A 214 -0.80 -16.46 7.52
CA VAL A 214 0.47 -16.63 8.24
C VAL A 214 0.53 -15.71 9.47
N SER A 215 1.14 -16.19 10.56
CA SER A 215 1.57 -15.36 11.70
C SER A 215 3.05 -15.01 11.62
N LEU A 216 3.49 -14.12 12.50
CA LEU A 216 4.91 -13.84 12.65
C LEU A 216 5.70 -15.07 13.16
N ASP A 217 5.09 -15.89 14.03
CA ASP A 217 5.71 -17.14 14.51
C ASP A 217 5.81 -18.18 13.39
N ASP A 218 4.78 -18.30 12.52
CA ASP A 218 4.84 -19.16 11.34
C ASP A 218 6.01 -18.78 10.42
N LEU A 219 6.27 -17.48 10.22
CA LEU A 219 7.43 -17.05 9.44
C LEU A 219 8.75 -17.53 10.05
N TYR A 220 8.88 -17.46 11.38
CA TYR A 220 10.10 -17.90 12.07
C TYR A 220 10.33 -19.41 11.91
N ASP A 221 9.26 -20.21 11.96
CA ASP A 221 9.30 -21.67 11.97
C ASP A 221 9.15 -22.33 10.59
N SER A 222 9.14 -21.53 9.51
CA SER A 222 9.02 -22.05 8.15
C SER A 222 10.33 -22.67 7.65
N ASP A 223 10.24 -23.82 6.97
CA ASP A 223 11.39 -24.45 6.32
C ASP A 223 11.81 -23.67 5.06
N LEU A 224 10.84 -23.07 4.35
CA LEU A 224 11.09 -22.30 3.14
C LEU A 224 10.14 -21.11 3.00
N VAL A 225 10.72 -19.92 2.89
CA VAL A 225 10.00 -18.67 2.64
C VAL A 225 10.33 -18.14 1.25
N PHE A 226 9.31 -18.00 0.41
CA PHE A 226 9.39 -17.24 -0.83
C PHE A 226 9.11 -15.77 -0.57
N VAL A 227 9.94 -14.88 -1.10
CA VAL A 227 9.75 -13.43 -1.10
C VAL A 227 9.62 -12.96 -2.55
N VAL A 228 8.38 -12.80 -3.02
CA VAL A 228 8.06 -12.64 -4.45
C VAL A 228 7.51 -11.24 -4.73
N GLY A 229 8.13 -10.51 -5.68
CA GLY A 229 7.64 -9.19 -6.08
C GLY A 229 7.63 -8.16 -4.93
N GLN A 230 8.54 -8.31 -3.97
CA GLN A 230 8.66 -7.47 -2.78
C GLN A 230 10.11 -7.01 -2.56
N ASN A 231 10.28 -5.80 -2.00
CA ASN A 231 11.56 -5.29 -1.51
C ASN A 231 11.47 -5.01 0.00
N PRO A 232 11.75 -5.99 0.88
CA PRO A 232 11.68 -5.80 2.32
C PRO A 232 12.59 -4.68 2.83
N GLY A 233 13.79 -4.50 2.26
CA GLY A 233 14.77 -3.51 2.73
C GLY A 233 14.30 -2.06 2.65
N THR A 234 13.48 -1.74 1.65
CA THR A 234 12.85 -0.42 1.48
C THR A 234 11.44 -0.41 2.05
N ASN A 235 10.68 -1.49 1.82
CA ASN A 235 9.23 -1.44 2.00
C ASN A 235 8.71 -1.94 3.33
N HIS A 236 9.32 -2.98 3.86
CA HIS A 236 8.95 -3.61 5.11
C HIS A 236 10.22 -3.97 5.89
N PRO A 237 11.07 -3.01 6.29
CA PRO A 237 12.42 -3.35 6.77
C PRO A 237 12.41 -4.21 8.05
N ARG A 238 11.32 -4.19 8.81
CA ARG A 238 11.10 -5.06 9.97
C ARG A 238 10.94 -6.54 9.61
N MET A 239 10.48 -6.85 8.40
CA MET A 239 10.46 -8.22 7.87
C MET A 239 11.86 -8.82 7.77
N LEU A 240 12.90 -8.01 7.57
CA LEU A 240 14.28 -8.53 7.53
C LEU A 240 14.70 -9.19 8.85
N SER A 241 14.18 -8.71 9.99
CA SER A 241 14.40 -9.35 11.28
C SER A 241 13.68 -10.70 11.37
N ALA A 242 12.51 -10.84 10.74
CA ALA A 242 11.80 -12.11 10.68
C ALA A 242 12.49 -13.12 9.79
N LEU A 243 12.89 -12.71 8.58
CA LEU A 243 13.68 -13.56 7.68
C LEU A 243 15.02 -13.96 8.31
N GLU A 244 15.68 -13.06 9.03
CA GLU A 244 16.89 -13.39 9.80
C GLU A 244 16.61 -14.48 10.85
N GLU A 245 15.46 -14.45 11.51
CA GLU A 245 15.08 -15.45 12.49
C GLU A 245 14.75 -16.80 11.84
N THR A 246 14.02 -16.81 10.72
CA THR A 246 13.81 -18.02 9.88
C THR A 246 15.15 -18.69 9.54
N LYS A 247 16.11 -17.91 9.03
CA LYS A 247 17.47 -18.40 8.72
C LYS A 247 18.18 -18.97 9.96
N ARG A 248 18.04 -18.33 11.12
CA ARG A 248 18.65 -18.81 12.37
C ARG A 248 18.05 -20.13 12.84
N ARG A 249 16.78 -20.39 12.56
CA ARG A 249 16.08 -21.64 12.87
C ARG A 249 16.33 -22.74 11.84
N GLY A 250 17.12 -22.47 10.81
CA GLY A 250 17.53 -23.44 9.78
C GLY A 250 16.70 -23.38 8.50
N GLY A 251 15.70 -22.49 8.42
CA GLY A 251 14.90 -22.29 7.23
C GLY A 251 15.69 -21.66 6.08
N SER A 252 15.12 -21.78 4.87
CA SER A 252 15.66 -21.24 3.63
C SER A 252 14.79 -20.10 3.08
N VAL A 253 15.39 -19.18 2.34
CA VAL A 253 14.68 -18.07 1.68
C VAL A 253 14.99 -18.05 0.19
N VAL A 254 13.94 -18.02 -0.64
CA VAL A 254 14.02 -17.79 -2.08
C VAL A 254 13.44 -16.41 -2.38
N ALA A 255 14.24 -15.53 -2.96
CA ALA A 255 13.81 -14.19 -3.35
C ALA A 255 13.59 -14.11 -4.86
N VAL A 256 12.43 -13.61 -5.29
CA VAL A 256 12.05 -13.47 -6.70
C VAL A 256 11.72 -12.01 -6.98
N ASN A 257 12.58 -11.33 -7.73
CA ASN A 257 12.40 -9.90 -8.02
C ASN A 257 13.19 -9.50 -9.28
N PRO A 258 12.68 -8.60 -10.13
CA PRO A 258 13.45 -8.06 -11.25
C PRO A 258 14.75 -7.36 -10.85
N LEU A 259 14.80 -6.70 -9.69
CA LEU A 259 15.98 -5.97 -9.24
C LEU A 259 16.69 -6.70 -8.09
N PRO A 260 18.04 -6.74 -8.08
CA PRO A 260 18.83 -7.31 -6.98
C PRO A 260 18.84 -6.37 -5.77
N GLU A 261 17.70 -6.29 -5.08
CA GLU A 261 17.50 -5.35 -3.98
C GLU A 261 18.37 -5.68 -2.76
N ALA A 262 18.99 -4.65 -2.17
CA ALA A 262 19.93 -4.80 -1.06
C ALA A 262 19.38 -5.61 0.13
N GLY A 263 18.09 -5.47 0.42
CA GLY A 263 17.41 -6.20 1.50
C GLY A 263 17.12 -7.66 1.21
N LEU A 264 17.09 -8.08 -0.06
CA LEU A 264 16.94 -9.48 -0.44
C LEU A 264 18.28 -10.23 -0.34
N LEU A 265 19.39 -9.51 -0.50
CA LEU A 265 20.73 -10.10 -0.47
C LEU A 265 21.25 -10.24 0.96
N ARG A 266 21.36 -9.14 1.72
CA ARG A 266 21.99 -9.16 3.05
C ARG A 266 21.44 -8.12 4.01
N PHE A 267 21.26 -8.51 5.27
CA PHE A 267 20.75 -7.65 6.34
C PHE A 267 21.80 -7.39 7.42
N LYS A 268 22.01 -6.10 7.75
CA LYS A 268 22.85 -5.67 8.88
C LYS A 268 22.00 -5.16 10.04
N HIS A 269 21.50 -6.08 10.86
CA HIS A 269 20.62 -5.79 11.99
C HIS A 269 21.24 -4.74 12.96
N PRO A 270 20.75 -3.49 13.01
CA PRO A 270 21.42 -2.41 13.75
C PRO A 270 21.39 -2.62 15.28
N GLN A 271 20.41 -3.39 15.78
CA GLN A 271 20.28 -3.72 17.20
C GLN A 271 21.16 -4.91 17.64
N LYS A 272 21.89 -5.58 16.74
CA LYS A 272 22.76 -6.73 17.07
C LYS A 272 24.21 -6.41 16.75
N ALA A 273 25.15 -6.80 17.61
CA ALA A 273 26.58 -6.51 17.43
C ALA A 273 27.13 -6.95 16.04
N ARG A 274 26.66 -8.10 15.52
CA ARG A 274 27.01 -8.60 14.18
C ARG A 274 26.54 -7.72 13.02
N GLY A 275 25.50 -6.91 13.21
CA GLY A 275 25.03 -5.95 12.21
C GLY A 275 25.69 -4.57 12.34
N VAL A 276 26.30 -4.26 13.49
CA VAL A 276 27.05 -3.02 13.73
C VAL A 276 28.51 -3.16 13.30
N ILE A 277 29.18 -4.27 13.62
CA ILE A 277 30.62 -4.50 13.38
C ILE A 277 30.90 -5.67 12.42
N GLY A 278 29.94 -6.59 12.23
CA GLY A 278 30.10 -7.80 11.41
C GLY A 278 29.61 -7.69 9.95
N ARG A 279 29.62 -8.84 9.24
CA ARG A 279 29.19 -8.94 7.83
C ARG A 279 27.67 -8.83 7.65
N GLY A 280 26.88 -9.09 8.69
CA GLY A 280 25.41 -9.21 8.61
C GLY A 280 24.97 -10.66 8.36
N THR A 281 23.69 -10.84 8.05
CA THR A 281 23.07 -12.13 7.71
C THR A 281 22.71 -12.12 6.24
N ASP A 282 23.18 -13.11 5.47
CA ASP A 282 22.73 -13.33 4.10
C ASP A 282 21.28 -13.82 4.14
N ILE A 283 20.40 -13.16 3.39
CA ILE A 283 18.95 -13.37 3.48
C ILE A 283 18.52 -14.46 2.49
N ALA A 284 18.55 -14.16 1.19
CA ALA A 284 18.19 -15.15 0.18
C ALA A 284 19.30 -16.19 -0.01
N ASP A 285 18.94 -17.47 0.08
CA ASP A 285 19.81 -18.58 -0.34
C ASP A 285 19.86 -18.69 -1.88
N GLN A 286 18.80 -18.22 -2.53
CA GLN A 286 18.72 -18.11 -3.98
C GLN A 286 17.92 -16.87 -4.36
N PHE A 287 18.49 -16.05 -5.23
CA PHE A 287 17.83 -14.91 -5.84
C PHE A 287 17.52 -15.22 -7.30
N LEU A 288 16.25 -15.14 -7.68
CA LEU A 288 15.78 -15.29 -9.05
C LEU A 288 15.48 -13.91 -9.65
N GLN A 289 16.30 -13.52 -10.63
CA GLN A 289 16.14 -12.25 -11.33
C GLN A 289 15.09 -12.36 -12.45
N ILE A 290 13.82 -12.39 -12.06
CA ILE A 290 12.70 -12.61 -12.99
C ILE A 290 12.40 -11.38 -13.84
N ARG A 291 11.93 -11.55 -15.07
CA ARG A 291 11.35 -10.45 -15.87
C ARG A 291 10.01 -10.00 -15.28
N PRO A 292 9.65 -8.70 -15.35
CA PRO A 292 8.35 -8.22 -14.85
C PRO A 292 7.17 -8.99 -15.45
N GLY A 293 6.30 -9.54 -14.58
CA GLY A 293 5.14 -10.33 -14.99
C GLY A 293 5.42 -11.79 -15.34
N GLY A 294 6.66 -12.27 -15.20
CA GLY A 294 7.04 -13.67 -15.43
C GLY A 294 6.61 -14.63 -14.30
N ASP A 295 6.09 -14.12 -13.19
CA ASP A 295 5.80 -14.91 -11.98
C ASP A 295 4.75 -16.01 -12.21
N LEU A 296 3.75 -15.78 -13.07
CA LEU A 296 2.78 -16.82 -13.45
C LEU A 296 3.49 -18.03 -14.06
N ALA A 297 4.40 -17.78 -15.01
CA ALA A 297 5.16 -18.83 -15.68
C ALA A 297 6.11 -19.56 -14.72
N LEU A 298 6.72 -18.84 -13.76
CA LEU A 298 7.56 -19.45 -12.73
C LEU A 298 6.76 -20.45 -11.89
N PHE A 299 5.60 -20.03 -11.36
CA PHE A 299 4.78 -20.92 -10.53
C PHE A 299 4.14 -22.06 -11.34
N GLN A 300 3.82 -21.83 -12.63
CA GLN A 300 3.39 -22.93 -13.50
C GLN A 300 4.50 -23.98 -13.70
N ALA A 301 5.74 -23.54 -13.91
CA ALA A 301 6.88 -24.44 -14.04
C ALA A 301 7.17 -25.22 -12.74
N LEU A 302 7.08 -24.56 -11.58
CA LEU A 302 7.23 -25.24 -10.29
C LEU A 302 6.11 -26.27 -10.05
N ASN A 303 4.87 -25.94 -10.42
CA ASN A 303 3.75 -26.86 -10.33
C ASN A 303 3.92 -28.07 -11.27
N LEU A 304 4.36 -27.83 -12.51
CA LEU A 304 4.71 -28.90 -13.46
C LEU A 304 5.77 -29.83 -12.86
N LEU A 305 6.86 -29.27 -12.35
CA LEU A 305 7.95 -30.07 -11.76
C LEU A 305 7.49 -30.91 -10.55
N LEU A 306 6.60 -30.37 -9.70
CA LEU A 306 6.03 -31.12 -8.57
C LEU A 306 5.15 -32.28 -9.04
N VAL A 307 4.33 -32.06 -10.09
CA VAL A 307 3.51 -33.12 -10.69
C VAL A 307 4.38 -34.18 -11.36
N GLU A 308 5.42 -33.78 -12.09
CA GLU A 308 6.37 -34.72 -12.71
C GLU A 308 7.15 -35.53 -11.67
N ALA A 309 7.50 -34.92 -10.53
CA ALA A 309 8.19 -35.62 -9.43
C ALA A 309 7.28 -36.65 -8.76
N GLU A 310 6.00 -36.31 -8.55
CA GLU A 310 4.98 -37.25 -8.07
C GLU A 310 4.73 -38.39 -9.07
N ASP A 311 4.72 -38.13 -10.38
CA ASP A 311 4.58 -39.19 -11.39
C ASP A 311 5.76 -40.17 -11.37
N LYS A 312 6.96 -39.69 -11.06
CA LYS A 312 8.18 -40.52 -10.93
C LYS A 312 8.17 -41.35 -9.65
N GLU A 313 7.71 -40.76 -8.55
CA GLU A 313 7.64 -41.40 -7.23
C GLU A 313 6.27 -41.16 -6.58
N PRO A 314 5.23 -41.95 -6.95
CA PRO A 314 3.88 -41.72 -6.47
C PRO A 314 3.75 -41.74 -4.94
N GLY A 315 3.05 -40.75 -4.39
CA GLY A 315 2.78 -40.62 -2.95
C GLY A 315 3.93 -40.04 -2.12
N THR A 316 4.99 -39.51 -2.73
CA THR A 316 6.13 -38.93 -2.01
C THR A 316 6.18 -37.40 -2.04
N VAL A 317 5.52 -36.76 -3.01
CA VAL A 317 5.63 -35.31 -3.24
C VAL A 317 4.34 -34.57 -2.89
N LEU A 318 3.20 -35.02 -3.43
CA LEU A 318 1.92 -34.35 -3.23
C LEU A 318 1.21 -34.81 -1.96
N ASP A 319 0.54 -33.87 -1.29
CA ASP A 319 -0.28 -34.18 -0.12
C ASP A 319 -1.66 -34.70 -0.56
N ARG A 320 -1.71 -35.96 -0.99
CA ARG A 320 -2.92 -36.59 -1.55
C ARG A 320 -4.11 -36.55 -0.59
N GLU A 321 -3.87 -36.82 0.69
CA GLU A 321 -4.92 -36.77 1.72
C GLU A 321 -5.51 -35.36 1.83
N PHE A 322 -4.67 -34.32 1.87
CA PHE A 322 -5.14 -32.94 1.86
C PHE A 322 -5.91 -32.61 0.58
N ILE A 323 -5.38 -32.98 -0.59
CA ILE A 323 -6.01 -32.69 -1.89
C ILE A 323 -7.41 -33.29 -1.94
N GLU A 324 -7.57 -34.58 -1.63
CA GLU A 324 -8.86 -35.28 -1.69
C GLU A 324 -9.87 -34.75 -0.65
N ALA A 325 -9.41 -34.53 0.58
CA ALA A 325 -10.29 -34.11 1.68
C ALA A 325 -10.70 -32.63 1.56
N HIS A 326 -9.78 -31.76 1.19
CA HIS A 326 -9.92 -30.31 1.39
C HIS A 326 -9.93 -29.48 0.11
N THR A 327 -9.79 -30.08 -1.08
CA THR A 327 -9.74 -29.32 -2.33
C THR A 327 -10.78 -29.74 -3.38
N THR A 328 -10.97 -28.90 -4.39
CA THR A 328 -11.71 -29.17 -5.63
C THR A 328 -10.90 -28.69 -6.84
N GLY A 329 -11.13 -29.25 -8.03
CA GLY A 329 -10.53 -28.77 -9.28
C GLY A 329 -9.13 -29.32 -9.60
N TYR A 330 -8.61 -30.25 -8.79
CA TYR A 330 -7.26 -30.80 -8.94
C TYR A 330 -7.01 -31.44 -10.32
N ASP A 331 -7.92 -32.28 -10.80
CA ASP A 331 -7.71 -33.01 -12.07
C ASP A 331 -7.58 -32.06 -13.27
N ALA A 332 -8.49 -31.08 -13.37
CA ALA A 332 -8.45 -30.08 -14.43
C ALA A 332 -7.19 -29.20 -14.36
N PHE A 333 -6.75 -28.87 -13.15
CA PHE A 333 -5.50 -28.15 -12.94
C PHE A 333 -4.27 -28.96 -13.38
N VAL A 334 -4.21 -30.27 -13.06
CA VAL A 334 -3.10 -31.14 -13.46
C VAL A 334 -3.07 -31.38 -14.96
N GLU A 335 -4.24 -31.54 -15.60
CA GLU A 335 -4.33 -31.64 -17.05
C GLU A 335 -3.75 -30.38 -17.71
N HIS A 336 -4.17 -29.20 -17.24
CA HIS A 336 -3.66 -27.91 -17.72
C HIS A 336 -2.16 -27.73 -17.51
N ILE A 337 -1.64 -28.02 -16.31
CA ILE A 337 -0.24 -27.73 -15.99
C ILE A 337 0.73 -28.56 -16.84
N ARG A 338 0.31 -29.76 -17.27
CA ARG A 338 1.08 -30.64 -18.17
C ARG A 338 1.28 -30.06 -19.56
N GLU A 339 0.47 -29.08 -19.96
CA GLU A 339 0.59 -28.37 -21.23
C GLU A 339 1.61 -27.22 -21.17
N THR A 340 2.20 -26.95 -20.00
CA THR A 340 3.17 -25.86 -19.81
C THR A 340 4.40 -26.07 -20.69
N SER A 341 4.66 -25.13 -21.59
CA SER A 341 5.85 -25.14 -22.46
C SER A 341 7.07 -24.56 -21.76
N TRP A 342 8.15 -25.33 -21.70
CA TRP A 342 9.44 -24.87 -21.18
C TRP A 342 9.99 -23.66 -21.96
N ASP A 343 9.85 -23.63 -23.28
CA ASP A 343 10.33 -22.48 -24.08
C ASP A 343 9.59 -21.19 -23.68
N ALA A 344 8.28 -21.28 -23.49
CA ALA A 344 7.46 -20.15 -23.05
C ALA A 344 7.81 -19.72 -21.61
N VAL A 345 8.06 -20.68 -20.71
CA VAL A 345 8.50 -20.40 -19.33
C VAL A 345 9.84 -19.65 -19.32
N LEU A 346 10.83 -20.13 -20.07
CA LEU A 346 12.16 -19.52 -20.10
C LEU A 346 12.10 -18.12 -20.73
N GLU A 347 11.28 -17.92 -21.77
CA GLU A 347 11.06 -16.61 -22.39
C GLU A 347 10.41 -15.60 -21.41
N ALA A 348 9.33 -16.02 -20.74
CA ALA A 348 8.54 -15.17 -19.85
C ALA A 348 9.27 -14.85 -18.55
N THR A 349 9.99 -15.81 -17.97
CA THR A 349 10.72 -15.61 -16.72
C THR A 349 12.07 -14.94 -16.93
N GLY A 350 12.73 -15.19 -18.07
CA GLY A 350 14.13 -14.83 -18.30
C GLY A 350 15.13 -15.62 -17.44
N LEU A 351 14.67 -16.68 -16.76
CA LEU A 351 15.50 -17.54 -15.92
C LEU A 351 15.97 -18.76 -16.72
N SER A 352 17.06 -19.38 -16.29
CA SER A 352 17.46 -20.69 -16.80
C SER A 352 16.65 -21.81 -16.13
N ARG A 353 16.54 -22.94 -16.84
CA ARG A 353 15.89 -24.15 -16.29
C ARG A 353 16.55 -24.63 -15.00
N ASP A 354 17.87 -24.61 -14.95
CA ASP A 354 18.68 -24.99 -13.79
C ASP A 354 18.43 -24.10 -12.56
N GLU A 355 18.18 -22.79 -12.75
CA GLU A 355 17.72 -21.92 -11.65
C GLU A 355 16.36 -22.34 -11.10
N ILE A 356 15.41 -22.70 -11.97
CA ILE A 356 14.06 -23.14 -11.58
C ILE A 356 14.12 -24.51 -10.89
N GLU A 357 14.89 -25.45 -11.44
CA GLU A 357 15.06 -26.80 -10.87
C GLU A 357 15.70 -26.76 -9.48
N ARG A 358 16.68 -25.88 -9.23
CA ARG A 358 17.22 -25.66 -7.87
C ARG A 358 16.18 -25.16 -6.87
N VAL A 359 15.24 -24.32 -7.30
CA VAL A 359 14.13 -23.90 -6.43
C VAL A 359 13.23 -25.10 -6.14
N HIS A 360 12.91 -25.89 -7.15
CA HIS A 360 12.13 -27.12 -6.99
C HIS A 360 12.80 -28.10 -6.01
N GLU A 361 14.11 -28.31 -6.07
CA GLU A 361 14.86 -29.13 -5.11
C GLU A 361 14.69 -28.64 -3.66
N ARG A 362 14.77 -27.32 -3.44
CA ARG A 362 14.53 -26.72 -2.12
C ARG A 362 13.10 -26.95 -1.66
N VAL A 363 12.12 -26.80 -2.56
CA VAL A 363 10.73 -27.09 -2.25
C VAL A 363 10.59 -28.53 -1.79
N LEU A 364 11.11 -29.52 -2.53
CA LEU A 364 11.05 -30.94 -2.15
C LEU A 364 11.70 -31.22 -0.79
N ALA A 365 12.77 -30.49 -0.43
CA ALA A 365 13.44 -30.64 0.86
C ALA A 365 12.67 -30.02 2.05
N SER A 366 11.71 -29.13 1.81
CA SER A 366 10.98 -28.39 2.84
C SER A 366 9.62 -29.00 3.15
N ARG A 367 9.21 -29.04 4.42
CA ARG A 367 7.89 -29.57 4.86
C ARG A 367 6.84 -28.48 5.00
N SER A 368 7.25 -27.25 5.29
CA SER A 368 6.39 -26.08 5.43
C SER A 368 6.90 -24.96 4.52
N VAL A 369 5.98 -24.39 3.72
CA VAL A 369 6.31 -23.35 2.74
C VAL A 369 5.39 -22.16 2.92
N ILE A 370 5.99 -20.97 3.05
CA ILE A 370 5.28 -19.69 3.01
C ILE A 370 5.62 -18.97 1.72
N VAL A 371 4.60 -18.41 1.06
CA VAL A 371 4.81 -17.47 -0.04
C VAL A 371 4.40 -16.07 0.42
N CYS A 372 5.39 -15.19 0.56
CA CYS A 372 5.21 -13.77 0.81
C CYS A 372 5.20 -13.01 -0.51
N TRP A 373 4.22 -12.12 -0.71
CA TRP A 373 4.19 -11.29 -1.91
C TRP A 373 3.67 -9.87 -1.67
N ALA A 374 3.96 -8.99 -2.63
CA ALA A 374 3.46 -7.62 -2.65
C ALA A 374 3.16 -7.17 -4.10
N MET A 375 3.48 -5.91 -4.42
CA MET A 375 3.02 -5.22 -5.63
C MET A 375 3.60 -5.76 -6.92
N GLY A 376 4.74 -6.45 -6.88
CA GLY A 376 5.31 -7.11 -8.06
C GLY A 376 4.44 -8.25 -8.60
N LEU A 377 3.42 -8.71 -7.85
CA LEU A 377 2.41 -9.65 -8.35
C LEU A 377 1.08 -8.97 -8.62
N THR A 378 0.64 -8.09 -7.71
CA THR A 378 -0.74 -7.60 -7.73
C THR A 378 -1.02 -6.54 -8.79
N GLN A 379 0.00 -5.77 -9.21
CA GLN A 379 -0.11 -4.64 -10.15
C GLN A 379 0.27 -5.03 -11.59
N HIS A 380 -0.20 -6.20 -12.03
CA HIS A 380 -0.09 -6.72 -13.39
C HIS A 380 -1.47 -7.05 -13.94
N LYS A 381 -1.64 -7.02 -15.28
CA LYS A 381 -2.91 -7.33 -15.95
C LYS A 381 -3.44 -8.72 -15.54
N HIS A 382 -2.52 -9.69 -15.48
CA HIS A 382 -2.75 -11.07 -15.02
C HIS A 382 -2.42 -11.31 -13.54
N GLY A 383 -2.45 -10.27 -12.70
CA GLY A 383 -2.07 -10.37 -11.29
C GLY A 383 -2.95 -11.34 -10.47
N VAL A 384 -4.25 -11.43 -10.76
CA VAL A 384 -5.15 -12.39 -10.10
C VAL A 384 -4.81 -13.83 -10.50
N PRO A 385 -4.73 -14.20 -11.80
CA PRO A 385 -4.24 -15.52 -12.23
C PRO A 385 -2.91 -15.93 -11.58
N THR A 386 -1.92 -15.02 -11.54
CA THR A 386 -0.62 -15.29 -10.89
C THR A 386 -0.76 -15.70 -9.43
N ILE A 387 -1.59 -14.99 -8.65
CA ILE A 387 -1.77 -15.29 -7.22
C ILE A 387 -2.55 -16.59 -7.04
N ARG A 388 -3.52 -16.90 -7.91
CA ARG A 388 -4.20 -18.20 -7.87
C ARG A 388 -3.22 -19.34 -8.16
N GLU A 389 -2.27 -19.15 -9.07
CA GLU A 389 -1.23 -20.14 -9.36
C GLU A 389 -0.29 -20.38 -8.17
N VAL A 390 0.05 -19.32 -7.42
CA VAL A 390 0.75 -19.41 -6.12
C VAL A 390 -0.05 -20.23 -5.11
N VAL A 391 -1.39 -20.06 -5.09
CA VAL A 391 -2.25 -20.87 -4.22
C VAL A 391 -2.25 -22.33 -4.66
N ASN A 392 -2.37 -22.63 -5.96
CA ASN A 392 -2.26 -24.00 -6.50
C ASN A 392 -0.96 -24.68 -6.02
N PHE A 393 0.16 -23.96 -6.10
CA PHE A 393 1.47 -24.42 -5.62
C PHE A 393 1.47 -24.80 -4.13
N LEU A 394 0.84 -23.98 -3.28
CA LEU A 394 0.71 -24.29 -1.86
C LEU A 394 -0.24 -25.47 -1.60
N LEU A 395 -1.33 -25.57 -2.35
CA LEU A 395 -2.32 -26.64 -2.21
C LEU A 395 -1.77 -28.02 -2.58
N LEU A 396 -0.93 -28.11 -3.63
CA LEU A 396 -0.30 -29.36 -4.07
C LEU A 396 0.38 -30.14 -2.93
N ARG A 397 0.90 -29.42 -1.94
CA ARG A 397 1.67 -29.97 -0.83
C ARG A 397 1.06 -29.74 0.55
N GLY A 398 -0.21 -29.36 0.60
CA GLY A 398 -0.94 -29.16 1.86
C GLY A 398 -0.36 -28.04 2.72
N ASN A 399 0.23 -27.00 2.10
CA ASN A 399 0.83 -25.85 2.78
C ASN A 399 -0.23 -24.80 3.21
N ILE A 400 -1.45 -25.23 3.52
CA ILE A 400 -2.54 -24.38 4.03
C ILE A 400 -3.14 -25.08 5.26
N GLY A 401 -3.33 -24.35 6.35
CA GLY A 401 -3.74 -24.94 7.63
C GLY A 401 -2.64 -25.78 8.28
N ARG A 402 -1.37 -25.43 8.05
CA ARG A 402 -0.19 -26.08 8.61
C ARG A 402 0.71 -25.01 9.25
N PRO A 403 1.23 -25.23 10.48
CA PRO A 403 2.19 -24.32 11.09
C PRO A 403 3.41 -24.08 10.20
N GLY A 404 3.87 -22.84 10.14
CA GLY A 404 5.01 -22.45 9.31
C GLY A 404 4.74 -22.44 7.79
N ALA A 405 3.47 -22.50 7.37
CA ALA A 405 3.08 -22.56 5.97
C ALA A 405 1.91 -21.61 5.64
N GLY A 406 1.82 -21.20 4.36
CA GLY A 406 0.64 -20.56 3.81
C GLY A 406 0.89 -19.26 3.05
N VAL A 407 -0.17 -18.47 2.94
CA VAL A 407 -0.22 -17.26 2.12
C VAL A 407 0.08 -16.01 2.95
N CYS A 408 1.03 -15.20 2.50
CA CYS A 408 1.47 -13.99 3.18
C CYS A 408 1.47 -12.77 2.22
N PRO A 409 0.29 -12.22 1.86
CA PRO A 409 0.22 -10.93 1.19
C PRO A 409 0.68 -9.82 2.14
N VAL A 410 1.88 -9.27 1.92
CA VAL A 410 2.48 -8.27 2.80
C VAL A 410 1.89 -6.88 2.51
N ARG A 411 0.95 -6.43 3.35
CA ARG A 411 0.21 -5.18 3.14
C ARG A 411 1.10 -3.96 3.34
N GLY A 412 0.80 -2.88 2.60
CA GLY A 412 1.57 -1.64 2.62
C GLY A 412 1.20 -0.70 3.77
N HIS A 413 0.07 -0.01 3.63
CA HIS A 413 -0.40 1.00 4.58
C HIS A 413 -0.81 0.40 5.92
N SER A 414 -0.48 1.10 7.02
CA SER A 414 -0.60 0.64 8.41
C SER A 414 -1.93 0.01 8.82
N ASN A 415 -3.04 0.46 8.25
CA ASN A 415 -4.37 0.00 8.63
C ASN A 415 -5.25 -0.38 7.43
N VAL A 416 -4.67 -0.63 6.25
CA VAL A 416 -5.49 -0.97 5.06
C VAL A 416 -6.33 -2.22 5.27
N GLN A 417 -5.84 -3.15 6.09
CA GLN A 417 -6.59 -4.32 6.47
C GLN A 417 -7.74 -3.97 7.42
N GLY A 418 -7.47 -3.13 8.43
CA GLY A 418 -8.49 -2.62 9.34
C GLY A 418 -9.59 -1.84 8.63
N ASP A 419 -9.25 -0.93 7.72
CA ASP A 419 -10.21 -0.18 6.89
C ASP A 419 -11.19 -1.14 6.18
N ARG A 420 -10.67 -2.18 5.53
CA ARG A 420 -11.48 -3.22 4.85
C ARG A 420 -12.33 -4.03 5.84
N THR A 421 -11.77 -4.42 6.97
CA THR A 421 -12.50 -5.11 8.05
C THR A 421 -13.66 -4.26 8.60
N MET A 422 -13.43 -2.95 8.72
CA MET A 422 -14.43 -1.98 9.21
C MET A 422 -15.47 -1.59 8.16
N GLY A 423 -15.35 -2.09 6.91
CA GLY A 423 -16.34 -1.93 5.86
C GLY A 423 -16.02 -0.85 4.82
N ILE A 424 -14.80 -0.32 4.78
CA ILE A 424 -14.32 0.55 3.69
C ILE A 424 -14.06 -0.32 2.46
N TRP A 425 -15.12 -0.63 1.73
CA TRP A 425 -15.07 -1.39 0.48
C TRP A 425 -16.35 -1.16 -0.32
N GLU A 426 -16.22 -0.98 -1.62
CA GLU A 426 -17.36 -0.74 -2.51
C GLU A 426 -18.23 -1.98 -2.76
N ARG A 427 -17.75 -3.18 -2.40
CA ARG A 427 -18.42 -4.47 -2.62
C ARG A 427 -18.59 -5.32 -1.35
N MET A 428 -18.90 -4.69 -0.22
CA MET A 428 -19.11 -5.43 1.04
C MET A 428 -20.13 -6.58 0.90
N PRO A 429 -19.89 -7.75 1.53
CA PRO A 429 -20.82 -8.87 1.47
C PRO A 429 -22.19 -8.55 2.10
N GLN A 430 -23.25 -9.15 1.56
CA GLN A 430 -24.62 -8.92 2.04
C GLN A 430 -24.77 -9.18 3.55
N ALA A 431 -24.13 -10.23 4.09
CA ALA A 431 -24.18 -10.53 5.52
C ALA A 431 -23.63 -9.41 6.42
N PHE A 432 -22.65 -8.62 5.95
CA PHE A 432 -22.19 -7.44 6.66
C PHE A 432 -23.24 -6.32 6.60
N MET A 433 -23.81 -6.10 5.41
CA MET A 433 -24.84 -5.08 5.18
C MET A 433 -26.10 -5.36 6.02
N ASP A 434 -26.52 -6.61 6.13
CA ASP A 434 -27.68 -7.00 6.95
C ASP A 434 -27.46 -6.70 8.44
N ARG A 435 -26.27 -7.02 8.97
CA ARG A 435 -25.92 -6.68 10.36
C ARG A 435 -25.80 -5.18 10.60
N LEU A 436 -25.24 -4.44 9.65
CA LEU A 436 -25.17 -2.98 9.70
C LEU A 436 -26.57 -2.37 9.74
N GLY A 437 -27.47 -2.83 8.87
CA GLY A 437 -28.85 -2.36 8.81
C GLY A 437 -29.66 -2.73 10.07
N ALA A 438 -29.43 -3.92 10.62
CA ALA A 438 -30.06 -4.37 11.85
C ALA A 438 -29.63 -3.53 13.07
N GLU A 439 -28.32 -3.26 13.22
CA GLU A 439 -27.76 -2.51 14.35
C GLU A 439 -28.18 -1.04 14.34
N PHE A 440 -28.26 -0.42 13.16
CA PHE A 440 -28.52 1.03 13.03
C PHE A 440 -29.89 1.36 12.44
N HIS A 441 -30.76 0.36 12.32
CA HIS A 441 -32.16 0.50 11.91
C HIS A 441 -32.37 1.27 10.60
N PHE A 442 -31.52 1.01 9.59
CA PHE A 442 -31.69 1.53 8.24
C PHE A 442 -31.46 0.43 7.20
N THR A 443 -31.77 0.70 5.94
CA THR A 443 -31.49 -0.23 4.82
C THR A 443 -30.27 0.25 4.06
N PRO A 444 -29.10 -0.42 4.19
CA PRO A 444 -27.93 -0.09 3.39
C PRO A 444 -28.18 -0.30 1.89
N PRO A 445 -27.51 0.45 0.99
CA PRO A 445 -27.68 0.27 -0.45
C PRO A 445 -27.23 -1.13 -0.90
N ALA A 446 -28.04 -1.80 -1.72
CA ALA A 446 -27.74 -3.15 -2.22
C ALA A 446 -26.73 -3.17 -3.38
N ARG A 447 -26.66 -2.11 -4.17
CA ARG A 447 -25.76 -2.02 -5.34
C ARG A 447 -24.31 -1.77 -4.90
N HIS A 448 -23.36 -2.38 -5.60
CA HIS A 448 -21.93 -2.07 -5.40
C HIS A 448 -21.62 -0.61 -5.77
N GLY A 449 -20.64 -0.04 -5.08
CA GLY A 449 -20.11 1.30 -5.41
C GLY A 449 -18.95 1.24 -6.39
N LEU A 450 -18.22 2.36 -6.48
CA LEU A 450 -17.08 2.52 -7.37
C LEU A 450 -15.74 2.34 -6.65
N ASP A 451 -14.82 1.61 -7.28
CA ASP A 451 -13.43 1.53 -6.86
C ASP A 451 -12.65 2.81 -7.27
N SER A 452 -11.37 2.89 -6.92
CA SER A 452 -10.53 4.06 -7.20
C SER A 452 -10.44 4.44 -8.69
N VAL A 453 -10.39 3.46 -9.62
CA VAL A 453 -10.29 3.74 -11.06
C VAL A 453 -11.64 4.19 -11.60
N ASP A 454 -12.72 3.50 -11.23
CA ASP A 454 -14.07 3.85 -11.64
C ASP A 454 -14.55 5.18 -11.04
N SER A 455 -14.02 5.55 -9.87
CA SER A 455 -14.20 6.87 -9.27
C SER A 455 -13.58 7.98 -10.11
N ILE A 456 -12.36 7.76 -10.66
CA ILE A 456 -11.73 8.72 -11.59
C ILE A 456 -12.57 8.86 -12.86
N ARG A 457 -13.03 7.74 -13.43
CA ARG A 457 -13.92 7.74 -14.60
C ARG A 457 -15.22 8.50 -14.30
N ALA A 458 -15.84 8.26 -13.15
CA ALA A 458 -17.08 8.93 -12.76
C ALA A 458 -16.90 10.45 -12.58
N MET A 459 -15.79 10.91 -11.98
CA MET A 459 -15.48 12.33 -11.86
C MET A 459 -15.17 12.97 -13.22
N ARG A 460 -14.39 12.29 -14.07
CA ARG A 460 -14.09 12.72 -15.45
C ARG A 460 -15.38 12.93 -16.24
N ASP A 461 -16.30 11.98 -16.15
CA ASP A 461 -17.55 11.95 -16.91
C ASP A 461 -18.67 12.79 -16.27
N GLY A 462 -18.41 13.48 -15.15
CA GLY A 462 -19.39 14.31 -14.43
C GLY A 462 -20.48 13.53 -13.69
N ARG A 463 -20.35 12.21 -13.57
CA ARG A 463 -21.24 11.32 -12.80
C ARG A 463 -20.98 11.39 -11.29
N ALA A 464 -19.74 11.66 -10.90
CA ALA A 464 -19.39 12.03 -9.53
C ALA A 464 -19.06 13.53 -9.48
N LYS A 465 -19.62 14.22 -8.50
CA LYS A 465 -19.56 15.69 -8.37
C LYS A 465 -18.91 16.15 -7.07
N LEU A 466 -18.85 15.28 -6.06
CA LEU A 466 -18.31 15.61 -4.76
C LEU A 466 -17.32 14.53 -4.31
N PHE A 467 -16.11 14.94 -3.95
CA PHE A 467 -15.06 14.04 -3.47
C PHE A 467 -14.65 14.40 -2.04
N VAL A 468 -14.70 13.43 -1.14
CA VAL A 468 -14.16 13.55 0.23
C VAL A 468 -12.99 12.56 0.36
N GLY A 469 -11.78 13.07 0.55
CA GLY A 469 -10.59 12.25 0.77
C GLY A 469 -10.13 12.29 2.22
N VAL A 470 -9.92 11.12 2.84
CA VAL A 470 -9.44 10.98 4.21
C VAL A 470 -8.02 10.44 4.24
N ALA A 471 -7.11 11.20 4.85
CA ALA A 471 -5.70 10.85 5.08
C ALA A 471 -4.89 10.50 3.81
N GLY A 472 -5.28 11.00 2.63
CA GLY A 472 -4.74 10.56 1.33
C GLY A 472 -4.20 11.67 0.42
N ASN A 473 -3.36 11.25 -0.52
CA ASN A 473 -2.88 12.07 -1.64
C ASN A 473 -3.36 11.44 -2.95
N PHE A 474 -4.68 11.42 -3.16
CA PHE A 474 -5.35 10.67 -4.23
C PHE A 474 -4.73 10.99 -5.60
N VAL A 475 -4.58 12.29 -5.91
CA VAL A 475 -4.02 12.78 -7.19
C VAL A 475 -2.69 12.13 -7.56
N ARG A 476 -1.80 11.93 -6.59
CA ARG A 476 -0.47 11.36 -6.85
C ARG A 476 -0.42 9.86 -6.70
N ALA A 477 -1.37 9.25 -6.00
CA ALA A 477 -1.36 7.81 -5.75
C ALA A 477 -1.93 7.00 -6.92
N THR A 478 -2.87 7.58 -7.66
CA THR A 478 -3.63 6.93 -8.74
C THR A 478 -2.87 6.91 -10.07
N PRO A 479 -3.25 6.02 -11.00
CA PRO A 479 -2.72 6.01 -12.37
C PRO A 479 -3.19 7.24 -13.16
N ASP A 480 -2.53 7.51 -14.27
CA ASP A 480 -2.83 8.60 -15.21
C ASP A 480 -3.01 9.93 -14.47
N SER A 481 -1.90 10.48 -13.97
CA SER A 481 -1.93 11.69 -13.13
C SER A 481 -2.65 12.84 -13.81
N GLU A 482 -2.47 13.04 -15.11
CA GLU A 482 -3.19 14.11 -15.83
C GLU A 482 -4.70 13.86 -15.90
N ALA A 483 -5.14 12.64 -16.22
CA ALA A 483 -6.57 12.31 -16.24
C ALA A 483 -7.18 12.43 -14.84
N THR A 484 -6.47 11.99 -13.81
CA THR A 484 -6.90 12.13 -12.41
C THR A 484 -7.04 13.60 -12.04
N GLU A 485 -6.05 14.44 -12.39
CA GLU A 485 -6.11 15.86 -12.08
C GLU A 485 -7.28 16.56 -12.77
N ARG A 486 -7.52 16.27 -14.05
CA ARG A 486 -8.69 16.78 -14.78
C ARG A 486 -10.00 16.31 -14.13
N ALA A 487 -10.07 15.04 -13.73
CA ALA A 487 -11.24 14.47 -13.09
C ALA A 487 -11.58 15.18 -11.77
N LEU A 488 -10.59 15.42 -10.90
CA LEU A 488 -10.83 16.14 -9.64
C LEU A 488 -11.22 17.60 -9.86
N ARG A 489 -10.63 18.29 -10.86
CA ARG A 489 -11.01 19.66 -11.22
C ARG A 489 -12.46 19.77 -11.74
N ASN A 490 -13.03 18.68 -12.26
CA ASN A 490 -14.43 18.64 -12.70
C ASN A 490 -15.44 18.58 -11.55
N CYS A 491 -15.02 18.23 -10.32
CA CYS A 491 -15.90 18.17 -9.17
C CYS A 491 -16.43 19.56 -8.78
N ARG A 492 -17.68 19.62 -8.32
CA ARG A 492 -18.26 20.82 -7.68
C ARG A 492 -17.53 21.15 -6.39
N LEU A 493 -17.27 20.13 -5.57
CA LEU A 493 -16.55 20.28 -4.31
C LEU A 493 -15.57 19.14 -4.07
N THR A 494 -14.36 19.49 -3.63
CA THR A 494 -13.34 18.55 -3.11
C THR A 494 -13.01 18.87 -1.66
N ALA A 495 -13.19 17.93 -0.74
CA ALA A 495 -12.82 18.08 0.67
C ALA A 495 -11.73 17.09 1.07
N HIS A 496 -10.72 17.56 1.78
CA HIS A 496 -9.61 16.73 2.24
C HIS A 496 -9.45 16.82 3.75
N ILE A 497 -9.63 15.69 4.44
CA ILE A 497 -9.29 15.53 5.85
C ILE A 497 -7.81 15.12 5.91
N SER A 498 -6.95 16.03 6.35
CA SER A 498 -5.50 15.89 6.18
C SER A 498 -4.70 16.45 7.35
N THR A 499 -3.53 15.87 7.61
CA THR A 499 -2.59 16.37 8.63
C THR A 499 -1.59 17.37 8.07
N LYS A 500 -1.25 17.25 6.77
CA LYS A 500 -0.24 18.04 6.05
C LYS A 500 -0.66 18.33 4.62
N LEU A 501 -0.03 19.35 4.03
CA LEU A 501 -0.18 19.68 2.61
C LEU A 501 0.35 18.57 1.70
N ASN A 502 -0.33 18.40 0.57
CA ASN A 502 0.01 17.46 -0.51
C ASN A 502 -0.65 17.92 -1.82
N ARG A 503 -0.37 17.25 -2.93
CA ARG A 503 -0.85 17.63 -4.27
C ARG A 503 -2.37 17.78 -4.38
N SER A 504 -3.13 16.98 -3.64
CA SER A 504 -4.60 17.02 -3.70
C SER A 504 -5.18 18.34 -3.19
N HIS A 505 -4.43 19.10 -2.39
CA HIS A 505 -4.82 20.44 -1.95
C HIS A 505 -4.55 21.53 -3.01
N ALA A 506 -3.76 21.23 -4.04
CA ALA A 506 -3.45 22.13 -5.15
C ALA A 506 -4.26 21.80 -6.43
N VAL A 507 -4.90 20.63 -6.46
CA VAL A 507 -5.74 20.17 -7.58
C VAL A 507 -7.17 20.08 -7.07
N CYS A 508 -7.86 21.21 -7.17
CA CYS A 508 -9.12 21.46 -6.51
C CYS A 508 -10.30 21.34 -7.47
N GLY A 509 -11.46 20.91 -6.96
CA GLY A 509 -12.74 21.18 -7.62
C GLY A 509 -13.08 22.68 -7.61
N ARG A 510 -14.29 23.04 -8.05
CA ARG A 510 -14.72 24.46 -8.10
C ARG A 510 -14.68 25.13 -6.72
N THR A 511 -15.10 24.41 -5.69
CA THR A 511 -14.88 24.75 -4.29
C THR A 511 -14.01 23.68 -3.64
N ALA A 512 -13.09 24.06 -2.76
CA ALA A 512 -12.30 23.09 -2.01
C ALA A 512 -12.25 23.38 -0.52
N LEU A 513 -12.20 22.31 0.28
CA LEU A 513 -12.06 22.36 1.72
C LEU A 513 -10.81 21.60 2.17
N ILE A 514 -10.02 22.22 3.03
CA ILE A 514 -8.99 21.56 3.81
C ILE A 514 -9.51 21.48 5.24
N LEU A 515 -9.63 20.26 5.76
CA LEU A 515 -10.13 19.97 7.10
C LEU A 515 -8.98 19.35 7.93
N PRO A 516 -8.22 20.16 8.68
CA PRO A 516 -7.07 19.67 9.43
C PRO A 516 -7.48 18.72 10.54
N THR A 517 -6.81 17.58 10.62
CA THR A 517 -7.09 16.55 11.63
C THR A 517 -5.91 16.28 12.56
N LEU A 518 -6.20 15.66 13.70
CA LEU A 518 -5.20 15.06 14.58
C LEU A 518 -4.40 13.98 13.82
N GLY A 519 -3.08 13.97 14.02
CA GLY A 519 -2.22 12.89 13.55
C GLY A 519 -2.23 11.74 14.54
N ARG A 520 -1.78 10.55 14.13
CA ARG A 520 -1.77 9.36 15.01
C ARG A 520 -0.89 9.54 16.24
N SER A 521 0.11 10.43 16.14
CA SER A 521 1.01 10.79 17.24
C SER A 521 0.42 11.82 18.22
N ASP A 522 -0.68 12.50 17.87
CA ASP A 522 -1.32 13.53 18.69
C ASP A 522 -2.22 12.91 19.77
N ARG A 523 -2.26 13.55 20.93
CA ARG A 523 -3.15 13.18 22.04
C ARG A 523 -4.57 13.61 21.70
N ASP A 524 -5.51 12.68 21.79
CA ASP A 524 -6.93 12.90 21.54
C ASP A 524 -7.70 12.94 22.88
N VAL A 525 -8.43 14.02 23.13
CA VAL A 525 -9.22 14.22 24.35
C VAL A 525 -10.61 14.71 23.95
N GLN A 526 -11.62 13.91 24.28
CA GLN A 526 -13.02 14.18 24.01
C GLN A 526 -13.78 14.41 25.32
N ALA A 527 -15.10 14.63 25.25
CA ALA A 527 -15.93 14.85 26.43
C ALA A 527 -15.87 13.68 27.45
N GLY A 528 -15.74 12.44 26.97
CA GLY A 528 -15.55 11.24 27.80
C GLY A 528 -14.13 11.06 28.36
N GLY A 529 -13.19 11.95 28.02
CA GLY A 529 -11.79 11.90 28.45
C GLY A 529 -10.81 11.57 27.32
N GLU A 530 -9.59 11.16 27.71
CA GLU A 530 -8.54 10.78 26.75
C GLU A 530 -8.90 9.51 26.01
N GLN A 531 -8.94 9.60 24.67
CA GLN A 531 -9.35 8.51 23.80
C GLN A 531 -8.13 7.75 23.25
N PHE A 532 -8.40 6.56 22.71
CA PHE A 532 -7.46 5.83 21.86
C PHE A 532 -8.22 5.15 20.73
N MET A 533 -7.51 4.86 19.64
CA MET A 533 -8.07 4.18 18.48
C MET A 533 -7.44 2.81 18.34
N THR A 534 -7.94 2.00 17.41
CA THR A 534 -7.39 0.68 17.11
C THR A 534 -7.00 0.56 15.64
N VAL A 535 -6.05 -0.33 15.36
CA VAL A 535 -5.61 -0.68 13.99
C VAL A 535 -5.53 -2.20 13.86
N GLU A 536 -5.50 -2.70 12.62
CA GLU A 536 -5.27 -4.09 12.25
C GLU A 536 -4.11 -4.20 11.26
N ASP A 537 -3.11 -5.02 11.59
CA ASP A 537 -1.92 -5.25 10.77
C ASP A 537 -2.09 -6.38 9.72
N SER A 538 -1.03 -6.65 8.94
CA SER A 538 -1.05 -7.65 7.87
C SER A 538 -1.29 -9.10 8.34
N MET A 539 -1.05 -9.39 9.62
CA MET A 539 -1.21 -10.72 10.23
C MET A 539 -2.51 -10.84 11.03
N SER A 540 -3.39 -9.83 10.92
CA SER A 540 -4.68 -9.74 11.59
C SER A 540 -4.59 -9.55 13.10
N GLU A 541 -3.49 -8.95 13.59
CA GLU A 541 -3.44 -8.47 14.98
C GLU A 541 -4.15 -7.12 15.07
N VAL A 542 -5.12 -7.02 15.98
CA VAL A 542 -5.87 -5.82 16.30
C VAL A 542 -5.37 -5.24 17.61
N HIS A 543 -4.80 -4.03 17.58
CA HIS A 543 -4.21 -3.40 18.76
C HIS A 543 -4.52 -1.91 18.88
N ALA A 544 -4.39 -1.41 20.11
CA ALA A 544 -4.57 0.00 20.43
C ALA A 544 -3.42 0.86 19.89
N THR A 545 -3.77 2.07 19.44
CA THR A 545 -2.84 3.15 19.09
C THR A 545 -3.25 4.43 19.81
N ARG A 546 -2.30 5.07 20.52
CA ARG A 546 -2.53 6.25 21.35
C ARG A 546 -1.38 7.26 21.24
N GLY A 547 -1.66 8.39 20.61
CA GLY A 547 -0.73 9.52 20.55
C GLY A 547 -0.50 10.19 21.91
N ARG A 548 0.66 10.81 22.07
CA ARG A 548 1.11 11.46 23.32
C ARG A 548 1.49 12.93 23.14
N LEU A 549 1.56 13.38 21.89
CA LEU A 549 2.00 14.72 21.56
C LEU A 549 0.85 15.71 21.75
N ALA A 550 1.14 16.92 22.22
CA ALA A 550 0.17 18.00 22.12
C ALA A 550 -0.17 18.23 20.63
N PRO A 551 -1.47 18.36 20.29
CA PRO A 551 -1.91 18.65 18.93
C PRO A 551 -1.18 19.84 18.32
N ALA A 552 -1.02 19.84 16.99
CA ALA A 552 -0.29 20.89 16.30
C ALA A 552 -0.94 22.28 16.42
N SER A 553 -2.26 22.32 16.66
CA SER A 553 -3.09 23.51 16.86
C SER A 553 -4.27 23.17 17.78
N PRO A 554 -4.78 24.12 18.59
CA PRO A 554 -6.00 23.92 19.39
C PRO A 554 -7.27 23.79 18.54
N HIS A 555 -7.21 24.13 17.24
CA HIS A 555 -8.34 24.03 16.32
C HIS A 555 -8.46 22.66 15.65
N LEU A 556 -7.56 21.71 15.89
CA LEU A 556 -7.65 20.39 15.26
C LEU A 556 -8.80 19.58 15.88
N LEU A 557 -9.56 18.90 15.03
CA LEU A 557 -10.53 17.88 15.43
C LEU A 557 -9.98 16.49 15.09
N SER A 558 -10.48 15.46 15.78
CA SER A 558 -10.20 14.07 15.40
C SER A 558 -11.00 13.69 14.14
N GLU A 559 -10.57 12.66 13.43
CA GLU A 559 -11.32 12.12 12.29
C GLU A 559 -12.73 11.68 12.72
N VAL A 560 -12.86 11.11 13.93
CA VAL A 560 -14.16 10.76 14.54
C VAL A 560 -15.03 12.00 14.71
N SER A 561 -14.54 13.09 15.29
CA SER A 561 -15.31 14.33 15.46
C SER A 561 -15.72 14.92 14.10
N ILE A 562 -14.83 14.92 13.11
CA ILE A 562 -15.14 15.47 11.77
C ILE A 562 -16.27 14.67 11.12
N ILE A 563 -16.16 13.33 11.10
CA ILE A 563 -17.13 12.44 10.45
C ILE A 563 -18.48 12.49 11.17
N THR A 564 -18.51 12.35 12.50
CA THR A 564 -19.75 12.35 13.30
C THR A 564 -20.49 13.68 13.19
N ARG A 565 -19.78 14.82 13.26
CA ARG A 565 -20.38 16.15 13.10
C ARG A 565 -20.90 16.40 11.69
N LEU A 566 -20.22 15.89 10.66
CA LEU A 566 -20.71 15.94 9.28
C LEU A 566 -21.96 15.08 9.11
N ALA A 567 -21.95 13.85 9.61
CA ALA A 567 -23.07 12.92 9.51
C ALA A 567 -24.33 13.50 10.15
N ARG A 568 -24.24 14.08 11.35
CA ARG A 568 -25.35 14.78 12.02
C ARG A 568 -25.93 15.90 11.17
N ARG A 569 -25.05 16.69 10.55
CA ARG A 569 -25.48 17.80 9.69
C ARG A 569 -26.19 17.30 8.46
N VAL A 570 -25.71 16.22 7.82
CA VAL A 570 -26.23 15.68 6.56
C VAL A 570 -27.53 14.90 6.76
N LEU A 571 -27.54 13.97 7.70
CA LEU A 571 -28.63 13.01 7.93
C LEU A 571 -29.74 13.57 8.85
N GLY A 572 -29.42 14.55 9.70
CA GLY A 572 -30.35 15.06 10.70
C GLY A 572 -30.61 14.05 11.81
N PHE A 573 -31.87 13.66 12.01
CA PHE A 573 -32.31 12.76 13.08
C PHE A 573 -32.61 11.33 12.60
N GLU A 574 -32.63 11.10 11.28
CA GLU A 574 -33.01 9.80 10.69
C GLU A 574 -31.91 9.32 9.72
N PRO A 575 -31.39 8.09 9.86
CA PRO A 575 -31.64 7.16 10.96
C PRO A 575 -31.08 7.67 12.31
N ASP A 576 -31.68 7.24 13.42
CA ASP A 576 -31.27 7.60 14.79
C ASP A 576 -29.95 6.91 15.19
N ILE A 577 -28.86 7.37 14.59
CA ILE A 577 -27.50 6.94 14.88
C ILE A 577 -26.91 7.91 15.93
N PRO A 578 -26.38 7.42 17.07
CA PRO A 578 -25.95 8.27 18.18
C PRO A 578 -24.58 8.92 17.95
N TRP A 579 -24.43 9.66 16.84
CA TRP A 579 -23.19 10.28 16.40
C TRP A 579 -22.50 11.15 17.47
N ALA A 580 -23.29 11.90 18.26
CA ALA A 580 -22.75 12.75 19.33
C ALA A 580 -22.14 11.93 20.48
N GLN A 581 -22.67 10.74 20.74
CA GLN A 581 -22.12 9.84 21.75
C GLN A 581 -20.82 9.19 21.25
N PHE A 582 -20.78 8.79 19.97
CA PHE A 582 -19.56 8.30 19.33
C PHE A 582 -18.43 9.32 19.31
N GLU A 583 -18.75 10.61 19.14
CA GLU A 583 -17.77 11.68 19.26
C GLU A 583 -17.20 11.78 20.69
N ALA A 584 -18.06 11.63 21.70
CA ALA A 584 -17.69 11.79 23.10
C ALA A 584 -16.87 10.62 23.65
N ASP A 585 -17.14 9.40 23.21
CA ASP A 585 -16.56 8.16 23.73
C ASP A 585 -16.40 7.08 22.64
N TYR A 586 -15.16 6.70 22.34
CA TYR A 586 -14.84 5.72 21.31
C TYR A 586 -15.10 4.28 21.76
N ASP A 587 -15.27 4.02 23.06
CA ASP A 587 -15.72 2.71 23.54
C ASP A 587 -17.07 2.35 22.93
N LEU A 588 -17.97 3.33 22.80
CA LEU A 588 -19.30 3.14 22.20
C LEU A 588 -19.23 2.79 20.71
N VAL A 589 -18.23 3.32 19.98
CA VAL A 589 -18.01 2.92 18.57
C VAL A 589 -17.57 1.45 18.52
N ARG A 590 -16.65 1.05 19.40
CA ARG A 590 -16.16 -0.34 19.48
C ARG A 590 -17.25 -1.33 19.90
N ASP A 591 -18.18 -0.92 20.75
CA ASP A 591 -19.35 -1.75 21.10
C ASP A 591 -20.23 -2.02 19.88
N ARG A 592 -20.43 -1.02 18.99
CA ARG A 592 -21.18 -1.21 17.74
C ARG A 592 -20.42 -2.04 16.72
N ILE A 593 -19.10 -1.86 16.62
CA ILE A 593 -18.24 -2.70 15.79
C ILE A 593 -18.41 -4.17 16.19
N ALA A 594 -18.46 -4.48 17.48
CA ALA A 594 -18.64 -5.85 17.97
C ALA A 594 -19.98 -6.50 17.55
N GLN A 595 -21.02 -5.70 17.27
CA GLN A 595 -22.31 -6.21 16.78
C GLN A 595 -22.31 -6.45 15.26
N VAL A 596 -21.53 -5.68 14.51
CA VAL A 596 -21.54 -5.70 13.03
C VAL A 596 -20.41 -6.54 12.44
N VAL A 597 -19.23 -6.54 13.07
CA VAL A 597 -18.01 -7.12 12.51
C VAL A 597 -17.66 -8.42 13.23
N GLU A 598 -17.55 -9.50 12.46
CA GLU A 598 -17.22 -10.83 12.99
C GLU A 598 -15.81 -10.85 13.61
N GLY A 599 -15.66 -11.52 14.76
CA GLY A 599 -14.38 -11.66 15.45
C GLY A 599 -14.08 -10.57 16.50
N PHE A 600 -14.94 -9.55 16.63
CA PHE A 600 -14.79 -8.42 17.54
C PHE A 600 -15.62 -8.53 18.85
N HIS A 601 -16.03 -9.72 19.26
CA HIS A 601 -16.65 -9.92 20.58
C HIS A 601 -15.73 -9.36 21.70
N ASP A 602 -16.32 -8.77 22.73
CA ASP A 602 -15.63 -8.15 23.87
C ASP A 602 -14.51 -7.17 23.45
N PHE A 603 -14.74 -6.41 22.35
CA PHE A 603 -13.72 -5.58 21.72
C PHE A 603 -13.02 -4.65 22.72
N ASN A 604 -13.81 -3.96 23.54
CA ASN A 604 -13.32 -3.01 24.54
C ASN A 604 -12.34 -3.65 25.55
N GLU A 605 -12.61 -4.87 26.01
CA GLU A 605 -11.76 -5.58 26.94
C GLU A 605 -10.49 -6.11 26.26
N ARG A 606 -10.66 -6.79 25.13
CA ARG A 606 -9.57 -7.49 24.43
C ARG A 606 -8.51 -6.54 23.90
N VAL A 607 -8.90 -5.38 23.37
CA VAL A 607 -7.92 -4.43 22.81
C VAL A 607 -7.11 -3.68 23.86
N ARG A 608 -7.55 -3.70 25.13
CA ARG A 608 -6.80 -3.15 26.27
C ARG A 608 -5.73 -4.11 26.80
N GLN A 609 -5.76 -5.38 26.38
CA GLN A 609 -4.67 -6.30 26.65
C GLN A 609 -3.40 -5.84 25.93
N PRO A 610 -2.21 -5.98 26.52
CA PRO A 610 -0.97 -5.64 25.83
C PRO A 610 -0.84 -6.42 24.51
N GLY A 611 -0.68 -5.69 23.40
CA GLY A 611 -0.64 -6.29 22.05
C GLY A 611 -2.01 -6.56 21.42
N GLY A 612 -3.11 -6.33 22.16
CA GLY A 612 -4.46 -6.50 21.66
C GLY A 612 -4.84 -7.97 21.46
N PHE A 613 -5.44 -8.29 20.32
CA PHE A 613 -5.89 -9.65 20.00
C PHE A 613 -5.76 -9.96 18.51
N ARG A 614 -5.57 -11.23 18.18
CA ARG A 614 -5.58 -11.72 16.81
C ARG A 614 -6.98 -12.10 16.36
N LEU A 615 -7.36 -11.73 15.13
CA LEU A 615 -8.55 -12.27 14.48
C LEU A 615 -8.26 -13.69 13.96
N PRO A 616 -9.17 -14.66 14.19
CA PRO A 616 -8.98 -16.01 13.68
C PRO A 616 -9.03 -16.00 12.15
N ASN A 617 -8.21 -16.86 11.53
CA ASN A 617 -8.31 -17.13 10.11
C ASN A 617 -8.82 -18.56 9.89
N PRO A 618 -10.04 -18.75 9.33
CA PRO A 618 -10.65 -20.07 9.23
C PRO A 618 -9.85 -21.07 8.40
N VAL A 619 -9.02 -20.62 7.44
CA VAL A 619 -8.20 -21.55 6.62
C VAL A 619 -7.09 -22.21 7.44
N ASN A 620 -6.73 -21.64 8.60
CA ASN A 620 -5.76 -22.25 9.51
C ASN A 620 -6.32 -23.52 10.16
N GLU A 621 -7.64 -23.64 10.22
CA GLU A 621 -8.38 -24.82 10.66
C GLU A 621 -8.95 -25.61 9.47
N ARG A 622 -8.47 -25.32 8.25
CA ARG A 622 -8.93 -25.89 6.97
C ARG A 622 -10.44 -25.70 6.73
N VAL A 623 -10.98 -24.60 7.22
CA VAL A 623 -12.34 -24.14 6.93
C VAL A 623 -12.27 -23.12 5.79
N PHE A 624 -12.79 -23.49 4.62
CA PHE A 624 -12.77 -22.64 3.44
C PHE A 624 -14.16 -22.06 3.19
N ARG A 625 -14.26 -20.73 3.15
CA ARG A 625 -15.54 -20.02 2.90
C ARG A 625 -15.79 -19.82 1.41
N THR A 626 -15.39 -20.79 0.59
CA THR A 626 -15.70 -20.86 -0.84
C THR A 626 -17.10 -21.44 -1.03
N PRO A 627 -17.72 -21.31 -2.22
CA PRO A 627 -19.02 -21.93 -2.49
C PRO A 627 -19.06 -23.45 -2.27
N SER A 628 -17.92 -24.15 -2.45
CA SER A 628 -17.80 -25.59 -2.26
C SER A 628 -17.48 -26.01 -0.82
N GLY A 629 -17.12 -25.07 0.06
CA GLY A 629 -16.59 -25.37 1.39
C GLY A 629 -15.16 -25.94 1.40
N LYS A 630 -14.49 -25.98 0.23
CA LYS A 630 -13.15 -26.53 0.01
C LYS A 630 -12.24 -25.50 -0.69
N ALA A 631 -10.92 -25.63 -0.53
CA ALA A 631 -9.99 -24.84 -1.33
C ALA A 631 -10.11 -25.20 -2.81
N VAL A 632 -9.90 -24.24 -3.71
CA VAL A 632 -10.12 -24.42 -5.14
C VAL A 632 -8.79 -24.37 -5.88
N PHE A 633 -8.40 -25.48 -6.49
CA PHE A 633 -7.43 -25.46 -7.57
C PHE A 633 -8.03 -24.75 -8.77
N SER A 634 -7.24 -23.87 -9.37
CA SER A 634 -7.66 -23.01 -10.48
C SER A 634 -6.89 -23.33 -11.75
N VAL A 635 -7.54 -23.17 -12.90
CA VAL A 635 -6.89 -23.18 -14.22
C VAL A 635 -6.61 -21.74 -14.61
N ASN A 636 -5.34 -21.44 -14.89
CA ASN A 636 -4.89 -20.09 -15.23
C ASN A 636 -4.16 -20.14 -16.57
N ASP A 637 -4.73 -19.53 -17.60
CA ASP A 637 -4.13 -19.51 -18.94
C ASP A 637 -2.76 -18.83 -18.91
N PHE A 638 -1.79 -19.41 -19.62
CA PHE A 638 -0.48 -18.81 -19.77
C PHE A 638 -0.61 -17.45 -20.47
N THR A 639 0.04 -16.44 -19.88
CA THR A 639 0.16 -15.11 -20.48
C THR A 639 1.44 -14.44 -20.03
N MET A 640 1.98 -13.55 -20.87
CA MET A 640 3.19 -12.81 -20.59
C MET A 640 3.13 -11.41 -21.20
N LEU A 641 3.86 -10.46 -20.60
CA LEU A 641 4.05 -9.14 -21.17
C LEU A 641 5.00 -9.22 -22.37
N ARG A 642 4.62 -8.60 -23.49
CA ARG A 642 5.44 -8.50 -24.70
C ARG A 642 5.68 -7.04 -25.03
N ALA A 643 6.92 -6.58 -24.86
CA ALA A 643 7.34 -5.28 -25.34
C ALA A 643 7.65 -5.36 -26.85
N PRO A 644 7.07 -4.49 -27.70
CA PRO A 644 7.47 -4.38 -29.10
C PRO A 644 8.96 -4.01 -29.23
N LYS A 645 9.56 -4.25 -30.39
CA LYS A 645 10.94 -3.81 -30.67
C LYS A 645 11.09 -2.32 -30.39
N GLY A 646 12.18 -1.93 -29.72
CA GLY A 646 12.44 -0.55 -29.31
C GLY A 646 11.68 -0.07 -28.08
N HIS A 647 10.91 -0.95 -27.41
CA HIS A 647 10.20 -0.67 -26.18
C HIS A 647 10.74 -1.53 -25.03
N LEU A 648 10.48 -1.10 -23.80
CA LEU A 648 10.81 -1.77 -22.56
C LEU A 648 9.55 -1.94 -21.71
N VAL A 649 9.55 -2.96 -20.85
CA VAL A 649 8.54 -3.11 -19.80
C VAL A 649 8.99 -2.32 -18.57
N LEU A 650 8.33 -1.19 -18.31
CA LEU A 650 8.58 -0.35 -17.14
C LEU A 650 7.79 -0.85 -15.93
N GLN A 651 8.50 -1.02 -14.83
CA GLN A 651 7.91 -1.13 -13.49
C GLN A 651 8.16 0.17 -12.69
N THR A 652 7.13 0.69 -12.03
CA THR A 652 7.31 1.82 -11.12
C THR A 652 7.55 1.33 -9.70
N LEU A 653 8.44 1.97 -8.94
CA LEU A 653 8.84 1.49 -7.61
C LEU A 653 9.11 2.63 -6.62
N ARG A 654 9.22 2.28 -5.34
CA ARG A 654 9.52 3.23 -4.26
C ARG A 654 11.03 3.36 -4.08
N SER A 655 11.52 4.58 -3.86
CA SER A 655 12.89 4.77 -3.41
C SER A 655 13.04 4.43 -1.92
N HIS A 656 14.27 4.23 -1.45
CA HIS A 656 14.52 4.01 -0.02
C HIS A 656 13.96 5.16 0.85
N ASP A 657 14.28 6.42 0.55
CA ASP A 657 13.89 7.58 1.37
C ASP A 657 12.53 8.18 0.98
N GLN A 658 11.54 7.30 0.87
CA GLN A 658 10.19 7.68 0.47
C GLN A 658 9.17 6.84 1.23
N TRP A 659 8.04 7.47 1.55
CA TRP A 659 6.85 6.77 1.98
C TRP A 659 5.67 7.11 1.08
N ASN A 660 5.27 6.12 0.29
CA ASN A 660 4.21 6.26 -0.70
C ASN A 660 4.45 7.47 -1.60
N THR A 661 3.52 8.40 -1.75
CA THR A 661 3.71 9.58 -2.60
C THR A 661 4.62 10.66 -1.99
N ILE A 662 5.19 10.43 -0.80
CA ILE A 662 5.92 11.45 -0.03
C ILE A 662 7.42 11.09 -0.01
N PRO A 663 8.26 11.77 -0.80
CA PRO A 663 9.71 11.67 -0.67
C PRO A 663 10.20 12.45 0.56
N TYR A 664 11.05 11.84 1.39
CA TYR A 664 11.73 12.51 2.51
C TYR A 664 13.10 13.04 2.12
N ALA A 665 13.72 12.43 1.11
CA ALA A 665 14.95 12.89 0.48
C ALA A 665 14.93 12.57 -1.01
N MET A 666 15.85 13.19 -1.74
CA MET A 666 16.08 12.95 -3.17
C MET A 666 17.03 11.78 -3.43
N ASP A 667 17.32 10.98 -2.41
CA ASP A 667 18.31 9.90 -2.46
C ASP A 667 17.65 8.52 -2.46
N ASP A 668 18.27 7.58 -3.15
CA ASP A 668 18.11 6.13 -2.96
C ASP A 668 19.47 5.51 -2.64
N ARG A 669 19.77 5.41 -1.35
CA ARG A 669 21.03 4.87 -0.86
C ARG A 669 21.27 3.42 -1.29
N TYR A 670 20.22 2.61 -1.46
CA TYR A 670 20.38 1.19 -1.81
C TYR A 670 20.61 1.00 -3.29
N ARG A 671 19.99 1.81 -4.14
CA ARG A 671 20.22 1.77 -5.60
C ARG A 671 21.38 2.64 -6.06
N GLY A 672 21.97 3.42 -5.16
CA GLY A 672 23.15 4.24 -5.45
C GLY A 672 22.83 5.56 -6.15
N ILE A 673 21.59 6.02 -6.08
CA ILE A 673 21.11 7.27 -6.68
C ILE A 673 21.12 8.37 -5.62
N LYS A 674 21.68 9.54 -5.92
CA LYS A 674 21.71 10.69 -5.02
C LYS A 674 21.42 12.00 -5.75
N GLY A 675 20.79 12.94 -5.04
CA GLY A 675 20.55 14.30 -5.54
C GLY A 675 19.43 14.42 -6.58
N GLY A 676 18.70 13.34 -6.89
CA GLY A 676 17.65 13.37 -7.91
C GLY A 676 16.87 12.05 -8.00
N ARG A 677 15.65 12.13 -8.52
CA ARG A 677 14.70 11.01 -8.58
C ARG A 677 14.12 10.78 -9.98
N ARG A 678 14.27 11.71 -10.93
CA ARG A 678 13.83 11.47 -12.30
C ARG A 678 14.89 10.64 -13.01
N VAL A 679 14.93 9.34 -12.69
CA VAL A 679 15.83 8.35 -13.28
C VAL A 679 15.04 7.18 -13.85
N VAL A 680 15.51 6.65 -14.98
CA VAL A 680 15.05 5.38 -15.53
C VAL A 680 16.24 4.41 -15.51
N LEU A 681 16.08 3.34 -14.73
CA LEU A 681 17.06 2.27 -14.56
C LEU A 681 16.88 1.25 -15.67
N VAL A 682 17.91 1.02 -16.48
CA VAL A 682 17.84 0.19 -17.69
C VAL A 682 19.09 -0.66 -17.84
N ASN A 683 18.95 -1.88 -18.36
CA ASN A 683 20.10 -2.75 -18.64
C ASN A 683 21.07 -2.04 -19.61
N PRO A 684 22.40 -2.05 -19.35
CA PRO A 684 23.36 -1.44 -20.27
C PRO A 684 23.29 -1.98 -21.71
N ALA A 685 22.94 -3.25 -21.91
CA ALA A 685 22.74 -3.83 -23.24
C ALA A 685 21.51 -3.23 -23.94
N ASP A 686 20.39 -3.06 -23.23
CA ASP A 686 19.20 -2.43 -23.79
C ASP A 686 19.46 -0.95 -24.14
N LEU A 687 20.23 -0.23 -23.32
CA LEU A 687 20.65 1.15 -23.64
C LEU A 687 21.47 1.22 -24.92
N ALA A 688 22.41 0.28 -25.10
CA ALA A 688 23.20 0.18 -26.32
C ALA A 688 22.32 -0.13 -27.55
N ASP A 689 21.40 -1.08 -27.43
CA ASP A 689 20.45 -1.46 -28.49
C ASP A 689 19.52 -0.30 -28.88
N LEU A 690 19.15 0.55 -27.91
CA LEU A 690 18.36 1.75 -28.12
C LEU A 690 19.18 2.96 -28.59
N ASN A 691 20.50 2.85 -28.70
CA ASN A 691 21.43 3.96 -29.00
C ASN A 691 21.29 5.15 -28.03
N ILE A 692 21.12 4.85 -26.74
CA ILE A 692 21.05 5.82 -25.64
C ILE A 692 22.29 5.65 -24.78
N ALA A 693 23.10 6.71 -24.66
CA ALA A 693 24.26 6.68 -23.78
C ALA A 693 23.81 6.74 -22.31
N ASP A 694 24.50 6.00 -21.43
CA ASP A 694 24.29 6.10 -19.99
C ASP A 694 24.47 7.55 -19.51
N GLY A 695 23.57 8.02 -18.65
CA GLY A 695 23.50 9.40 -18.18
C GLY A 695 22.77 10.39 -19.09
N SER A 696 22.29 9.97 -20.27
CA SER A 696 21.52 10.84 -21.18
C SER A 696 20.17 11.24 -20.58
N LEU A 697 19.69 12.44 -20.91
CA LEU A 697 18.31 12.84 -20.63
C LEU A 697 17.36 12.25 -21.68
N VAL A 698 16.29 11.63 -21.20
CA VAL A 698 15.27 10.98 -22.00
C VAL A 698 13.88 11.34 -21.48
N ASP A 699 12.91 11.33 -22.37
CA ASP A 699 11.49 11.30 -22.01
C ASP A 699 11.02 9.86 -22.06
N LEU A 700 10.17 9.50 -21.10
CA LEU A 700 9.48 8.21 -21.08
C LEU A 700 8.14 8.39 -21.79
N VAL A 701 7.90 7.62 -22.84
CA VAL A 701 6.63 7.65 -23.56
C VAL A 701 5.94 6.30 -23.40
N SER A 702 4.81 6.29 -22.69
CA SER A 702 3.95 5.12 -22.63
C SER A 702 3.02 5.08 -23.84
N VAL A 703 2.91 3.90 -24.43
CA VAL A 703 1.99 3.58 -25.53
C VAL A 703 0.90 2.66 -25.02
N TRP A 704 -0.35 2.96 -25.40
CA TRP A 704 -1.50 2.15 -25.01
C TRP A 704 -2.32 1.70 -26.24
N SER A 705 -3.20 0.71 -26.05
CA SER A 705 -3.99 0.09 -27.12
C SER A 705 -5.00 1.03 -27.79
N ASP A 706 -5.32 2.16 -27.15
CA ASP A 706 -6.18 3.22 -27.69
C ASP A 706 -5.43 4.19 -28.63
N GLY A 707 -4.12 3.98 -28.83
CA GLY A 707 -3.26 4.85 -29.64
C GLY A 707 -2.87 6.17 -28.96
N SER A 708 -3.26 6.38 -27.70
CA SER A 708 -2.83 7.56 -26.93
C SER A 708 -1.41 7.38 -26.40
N GLU A 709 -0.64 8.46 -26.44
CA GLU A 709 0.67 8.53 -25.80
C GLU A 709 0.57 9.32 -24.49
N ARG A 710 1.30 8.86 -23.48
CA ARG A 710 1.50 9.57 -22.21
C ARG A 710 2.97 9.79 -22.00
N ARG A 711 3.36 10.98 -21.57
CA ARG A 711 4.77 11.37 -21.46
C ARG A 711 5.15 11.72 -20.03
N ALA A 712 6.35 11.30 -19.63
CA ALA A 712 7.01 11.78 -18.43
C ALA A 712 8.38 12.32 -18.82
N ASP A 713 8.54 13.65 -18.74
CA ASP A 713 9.70 14.34 -19.30
C ASP A 713 10.92 14.34 -18.39
N GLY A 714 12.10 14.38 -19.01
CA GLY A 714 13.35 14.78 -18.35
C GLY A 714 13.83 13.79 -17.29
N PHE A 715 13.91 12.51 -17.66
CA PHE A 715 14.51 11.46 -16.85
C PHE A 715 15.95 11.20 -17.28
N ARG A 716 16.83 10.94 -16.32
CA ARG A 716 18.18 10.45 -16.64
C ARG A 716 18.16 8.94 -16.86
N ALA A 717 18.60 8.47 -18.02
CA ALA A 717 18.86 7.06 -18.26
C ALA A 717 20.07 6.62 -17.43
N VAL A 718 19.92 5.56 -16.64
CA VAL A 718 20.97 5.04 -15.76
C VAL A 718 21.16 3.55 -16.02
N GLY A 719 22.38 3.17 -16.39
CA GLY A 719 22.79 1.77 -16.49
C GLY A 719 22.61 1.04 -15.16
N TYR A 720 21.77 0.00 -15.16
CA TYR A 720 21.39 -0.75 -13.97
C TYR A 720 21.16 -2.22 -14.31
N PRO A 721 21.48 -3.18 -13.42
CA PRO A 721 21.25 -4.61 -13.67
C PRO A 721 19.76 -4.96 -13.58
N THR A 722 18.96 -4.47 -14.52
CA THR A 722 17.57 -4.91 -14.74
C THR A 722 17.55 -6.09 -15.72
N PRO A 723 16.51 -6.93 -15.71
CA PRO A 723 16.37 -8.00 -16.69
C PRO A 723 16.27 -7.41 -18.11
N PRO A 724 16.89 -8.01 -19.14
CA PRO A 724 16.81 -7.49 -20.51
C PRO A 724 15.37 -7.22 -21.00
N GLY A 725 15.18 -6.13 -21.73
CA GLY A 725 13.88 -5.63 -22.18
C GLY A 725 13.03 -5.00 -21.08
N SER A 726 13.61 -4.68 -19.91
CA SER A 726 12.90 -4.11 -18.76
C SER A 726 13.48 -2.76 -18.34
N ALA A 727 12.65 -1.94 -17.69
CA ALA A 727 13.05 -0.68 -17.08
C ALA A 727 12.43 -0.55 -15.68
N ALA A 728 13.03 0.28 -14.84
CA ALA A 728 12.45 0.67 -13.56
C ALA A 728 12.60 2.17 -13.29
N ALA A 729 11.58 2.79 -12.68
CA ALA A 729 11.61 4.20 -12.32
C ALA A 729 10.84 4.47 -11.02
N TYR A 730 11.12 5.59 -10.37
CA TYR A 730 10.40 5.97 -9.16
C TYR A 730 8.98 6.48 -9.47
N TYR A 731 8.02 6.14 -8.61
CA TYR A 731 6.73 6.83 -8.53
C TYR A 731 6.78 7.87 -7.40
N PRO A 732 5.90 8.90 -7.37
CA PRO A 732 4.75 9.12 -8.26
C PRO A 732 5.09 9.77 -9.60
N GLU A 733 6.35 10.13 -9.86
CA GLU A 733 6.78 10.88 -11.05
C GLU A 733 6.43 10.19 -12.38
N THR A 734 6.22 8.87 -12.36
CA THR A 734 5.86 8.04 -13.51
C THR A 734 4.40 7.60 -13.54
N ASN A 735 3.55 8.01 -12.59
CA ASN A 735 2.14 7.61 -12.59
C ASN A 735 1.36 8.15 -13.79
N VAL A 736 1.80 9.26 -14.39
CA VAL A 736 1.28 9.76 -15.68
C VAL A 736 1.42 8.73 -16.80
N LEU A 737 2.41 7.83 -16.73
CA LEU A 737 2.64 6.80 -17.75
C LEU A 737 1.68 5.62 -17.65
N VAL A 738 0.97 5.45 -16.53
CA VAL A 738 0.07 4.30 -16.33
C VAL A 738 -1.29 4.67 -16.92
N PRO A 739 -1.72 4.08 -18.06
CA PRO A 739 -3.02 4.42 -18.63
C PRO A 739 -4.15 4.07 -17.66
N LEU A 740 -5.18 4.92 -17.59
CA LEU A 740 -6.32 4.71 -16.69
C LEU A 740 -7.03 3.35 -16.94
N ASP A 741 -7.06 2.91 -18.19
CA ASP A 741 -7.68 1.63 -18.60
C ASP A 741 -6.71 0.43 -18.53
N SER A 742 -5.46 0.66 -18.10
CA SER A 742 -4.48 -0.40 -17.87
C SER A 742 -4.65 -0.96 -16.47
N VAL A 743 -5.57 -1.93 -16.35
CA VAL A 743 -5.98 -2.56 -15.10
C VAL A 743 -5.88 -4.09 -15.16
N ALA A 744 -5.79 -4.71 -13.99
CA ALA A 744 -5.94 -6.15 -13.81
C ALA A 744 -7.34 -6.59 -14.22
N ASP A 745 -7.44 -7.68 -14.99
CA ASP A 745 -8.68 -8.05 -15.70
C ASP A 745 -9.85 -8.39 -14.77
N ILE A 746 -9.56 -8.75 -13.52
CA ILE A 746 -10.55 -9.23 -12.54
C ILE A 746 -10.74 -8.22 -11.40
N SER A 747 -9.65 -7.66 -10.88
CA SER A 747 -9.67 -6.80 -9.69
C SER A 747 -9.73 -5.29 -9.99
N ASN A 748 -9.62 -4.89 -11.27
CA ASN A 748 -9.52 -3.48 -11.69
C ASN A 748 -8.30 -2.72 -11.09
N THR A 749 -7.31 -3.44 -10.52
CA THR A 749 -6.08 -2.83 -9.98
C THR A 749 -5.20 -2.28 -11.11
N PRO A 750 -4.71 -1.03 -11.04
CA PRO A 750 -3.81 -0.46 -12.07
C PRO A 750 -2.52 -1.25 -12.23
N THR A 751 -2.05 -1.39 -13.48
CA THR A 751 -0.91 -2.25 -13.81
C THR A 751 0.45 -1.54 -13.73
N SER A 752 0.73 -0.87 -12.61
CA SER A 752 1.93 -0.02 -12.44
C SER A 752 3.28 -0.77 -12.50
N LYS A 753 3.28 -2.11 -12.63
CA LYS A 753 4.50 -2.93 -12.75
C LYS A 753 4.73 -3.49 -14.15
N GLY A 754 3.87 -3.17 -15.11
CA GLY A 754 3.95 -3.68 -16.48
C GLY A 754 3.54 -2.66 -17.53
N VAL A 755 4.11 -1.46 -17.48
CA VAL A 755 3.82 -0.38 -18.44
C VAL A 755 4.74 -0.50 -19.65
N ILE A 756 4.20 -0.52 -20.87
CA ILE A 756 5.04 -0.52 -22.07
C ILE A 756 5.49 0.91 -22.36
N VAL A 757 6.80 1.12 -22.43
CA VAL A 757 7.39 2.43 -22.70
C VAL A 757 8.46 2.36 -23.78
N ARG A 758 8.64 3.47 -24.48
CA ARG A 758 9.82 3.75 -25.31
C ARG A 758 10.56 4.95 -24.73
N LEU A 759 11.86 4.98 -24.93
CA LEU A 759 12.72 6.06 -24.51
C LEU A 759 12.99 6.99 -25.69
N GLU A 760 12.69 8.28 -25.56
CA GLU A 760 13.06 9.30 -26.52
C GLU A 760 14.16 10.19 -25.94
N ARG A 761 15.11 10.63 -26.76
CA ARG A 761 16.05 11.67 -26.31
C ARG A 761 15.27 12.94 -26.01
N ALA A 762 15.47 13.50 -24.81
CA ALA A 762 14.84 14.75 -24.45
C ALA A 762 15.34 15.85 -25.41
N PRO A 763 14.48 16.77 -25.88
CA PRO A 763 14.92 17.92 -26.66
C PRO A 763 15.95 18.71 -25.87
N GLU A 764 16.95 19.29 -26.55
CA GLU A 764 17.89 20.22 -25.93
C GLU A 764 17.10 21.35 -25.29
N ARG A 765 16.99 21.35 -23.96
CA ARG A 765 16.38 22.46 -23.25
C ARG A 765 17.34 23.63 -23.35
N THR A 766 16.98 24.64 -24.14
CA THR A 766 17.62 25.95 -24.05
C THR A 766 17.46 26.41 -22.60
N PRO A 767 18.55 26.78 -21.89
CA PRO A 767 18.43 27.32 -20.54
C PRO A 767 17.47 28.51 -20.57
N VAL A 768 16.44 28.49 -19.72
CA VAL A 768 15.53 29.62 -19.51
C VAL A 768 16.20 30.61 -18.57
#